data_AF-Q6A4V9-F1
#
_entry.id   AF-Q6A4V9-F1
#
_cell.length_a   1.000
_cell.length_b   1.000
_cell.length_c   1.000
_cell.angle_alpha   90.00
_cell.angle_beta   90.00
_cell.angle_gamma   90.00
#
_symmetry.space_group_name_H-M   'P 1'
#
loop_
_entity.id
_entity.type
_entity.pdbx_description
1 polymer ?
#
loop_
_entity_poly.entity_id
_entity_poly.type
_entity_poly.pdbx_seq_one_letter_code
_entity_poly.pdbx_strand_id
1 'polypeptide(L)'
;MRILLLLGATFFFSVSINAYEQCENGGTPINSTACQCPAFVAGERCEIVKCQRWGIPDKDRCVCAPGWYDKYCGIRGCRPPNEGNLDNSKRSIIIVFNMKSSMAEQLETLRSNFKGMVNSITQNWNKNKESENWIANFMFYGFVQQGQQLTITKNFTESLDEFLNFLGSLKLQDGDTSQPVLAAVKNAQQTFPLTKSHSIVLVFTDSPASDATPWSHRFEDKNLEQLCLQISFLWRSKVSFILSLPSGTDSSVDGVDVYRRLSMSTHGDYLNANNAEEVKNILTTVISTYFFPENVGVGFGIETVTSIEPTADNINDWVFTLFTKDFGSKYELPEVAGATLISKGKNYKLVAGQNMKVVNITSVAGPYNYRTYLQSKHTLLFDYNSDMMIDVGNGIVHLGVTMHSTIRTFGFPEFQSMSYHITQANDKLVREAYMAFKRPQEDCTFEWAFDPWVNTIECPPGPITQVHLLNYDGYYKGRVTPGYCDEIAHYSPQIQGNIVPDVQRNFVFDHSRAITQSCPVTNINAINDPRLESPNQFIFILEQHSGNKNIYTTLAAEIEKIVNLTNPVTDSSYQKEFTLIVFNDVKSRVMFSAYNPLNFIKSFRTVINELEYVNQLESSLGLLSIVQAQKQNIKPVSQVYYFTNQATKTVAQVNRGWDIIDRNIEFNFFTIADGVTTEIFSLPTELNLVQKMSNGRLVTLGSNEKTLVNLFADIMTMNALTTDNQNYDCHLAPYINNAFVEKNSAATVFQFIGTGIKDISITDASGKSVSVDSNTRFQNGNFKSINIDSSTYTPGTWKVSVSTSSGGCQLSVRQKSATGVILGFTKTNDLDIVNSQIPIQRSLSSDNSPMYVPIRIRQQKDLEIKLNYQLEIQLVDTSRYDQPISYQNTTILSRDSSTCSYNYITPQITIPRNDVTSWILTSYDDENNLILRRIVYYYQHSPADTSVCHGEQVDKYGQCVCPERYTGEYCWDRICASGATLSYGICSCSSGFYGDFCELELLMPNATTTSLIPETTTKTGSNIARLSVIIFILMSFYY
;
A
#
# COMPACT_ATOMS: atom_id res chain seq x y z
N MET A 1 -41.32 -23.07 -57.79
CA MET A 1 -40.74 -23.70 -56.58
C MET A 1 -39.40 -24.34 -56.94
N ARG A 2 -38.30 -23.59 -56.75
CA ARG A 2 -36.96 -24.13 -56.44
C ARG A 2 -36.18 -23.00 -55.77
N ILE A 3 -35.85 -23.27 -54.53
CA ILE A 3 -35.31 -22.41 -53.49
C ILE A 3 -33.78 -22.57 -53.52
N LEU A 4 -33.05 -21.49 -53.25
CA LEU A 4 -32.00 -21.34 -52.22
C LEU A 4 -30.82 -20.47 -52.70
N LEU A 5 -30.88 -19.22 -52.24
CA LEU A 5 -29.85 -18.50 -51.46
C LEU A 5 -28.38 -18.61 -51.93
N LEU A 6 -27.97 -17.60 -52.69
CA LEU A 6 -26.62 -17.04 -52.63
C LEU A 6 -26.58 -15.98 -51.50
N LEU A 7 -25.88 -16.25 -50.42
CA LEU A 7 -25.43 -15.23 -49.46
C LEU A 7 -23.94 -15.01 -49.70
N GLY A 8 -23.63 -13.96 -50.46
CA GLY A 8 -22.28 -13.46 -50.66
C GLY A 8 -21.76 -12.85 -49.37
N ALA A 9 -20.71 -13.43 -48.81
CA ALA A 9 -19.95 -12.87 -47.71
C ALA A 9 -19.17 -11.65 -48.22
N THR A 10 -19.69 -10.45 -47.95
CA THR A 10 -18.91 -9.21 -48.03
C THR A 10 -17.90 -9.20 -46.90
N PHE A 11 -16.64 -9.47 -47.25
CA PHE A 11 -15.47 -9.21 -46.42
C PHE A 11 -15.41 -7.71 -46.09
N PHE A 12 -15.84 -7.35 -44.89
CA PHE A 12 -15.39 -6.12 -44.28
C PHE A 12 -13.92 -6.31 -43.94
N PHE A 13 -13.04 -5.69 -44.72
CA PHE A 13 -11.69 -5.37 -44.25
C PHE A 13 -11.85 -4.47 -43.03
N SER A 14 -11.78 -5.06 -41.84
CA SER A 14 -11.39 -4.33 -40.65
C SER A 14 -9.97 -3.84 -40.90
N VAL A 15 -9.85 -2.60 -41.34
CA VAL A 15 -8.64 -1.83 -41.11
C VAL A 15 -8.50 -1.80 -39.59
N SER A 16 -7.63 -2.65 -39.05
CA SER A 16 -7.08 -2.47 -37.72
C SER A 16 -6.26 -1.19 -37.79
N ILE A 17 -6.95 -0.06 -37.68
CA ILE A 17 -6.34 1.22 -37.30
C ILE A 17 -5.60 0.88 -36.02
N ASN A 18 -4.26 0.96 -36.06
CA ASN A 18 -3.38 0.63 -34.94
C ASN A 18 -4.08 1.06 -33.65
N ALA A 19 -4.51 0.06 -32.85
CA ALA A 19 -4.83 0.32 -31.48
C ALA A 19 -3.62 1.09 -30.97
N TYR A 20 -3.81 2.34 -30.58
CA TYR A 20 -2.79 3.05 -29.82
C TYR A 20 -2.61 2.16 -28.59
N GLU A 21 -1.59 1.32 -28.59
CA GLU A 21 -1.32 0.38 -27.51
C GLU A 21 -1.06 1.24 -26.28
N GLN A 22 -2.05 1.26 -25.37
CA GLN A 22 -2.10 2.22 -24.27
C GLN A 22 -1.01 1.92 -23.25
N CYS A 23 -0.43 2.96 -22.66
CA CYS A 23 0.45 2.83 -21.52
C CYS A 23 -0.26 2.07 -20.38
N GLU A 24 0.41 1.08 -19.82
CA GLU A 24 -0.09 0.24 -18.74
C GLU A 24 0.22 0.83 -17.36
N ASN A 25 -0.38 0.26 -16.31
CA ASN A 25 -0.10 0.57 -14.90
C ASN A 25 -0.16 2.06 -14.50
N GLY A 26 -0.90 2.88 -15.25
CA GLY A 26 -1.01 4.33 -15.04
C GLY A 26 0.09 5.15 -15.73
N GLY A 27 0.79 4.58 -16.70
CA GLY A 27 1.69 5.32 -17.58
C GLY A 27 0.96 6.39 -18.37
N THR A 28 1.66 7.49 -18.65
CA THR A 28 1.12 8.59 -19.44
C THR A 28 1.79 8.63 -20.81
N PRO A 29 1.03 8.62 -21.93
CA PRO A 29 1.62 8.65 -23.27
C PRO A 29 2.29 10.01 -23.49
N ILE A 30 3.57 9.96 -23.86
CA ILE A 30 4.31 11.14 -24.32
C ILE A 30 4.03 11.34 -25.83
N ASN A 31 3.90 10.24 -26.57
CA ASN A 31 3.55 10.21 -27.99
C ASN A 31 2.94 8.85 -28.37
N SER A 32 2.90 8.50 -29.67
CA SER A 32 2.34 7.23 -30.16
C SER A 32 3.07 5.96 -29.73
N THR A 33 4.32 6.06 -29.30
CA THR A 33 5.18 4.90 -29.03
C THR A 33 5.83 4.91 -27.65
N ALA A 34 5.84 6.05 -26.94
CA ALA A 34 6.56 6.20 -25.67
C ALA A 34 5.63 6.58 -24.51
N CYS A 35 5.88 5.97 -23.35
CA CYS A 35 5.17 6.21 -22.10
C CYS A 35 6.09 6.79 -21.02
N GLN A 36 5.59 7.80 -20.30
CA GLN A 36 6.14 8.24 -19.03
C GLN A 36 5.58 7.34 -17.93
N CYS A 37 6.45 6.52 -17.32
CA CYS A 37 6.03 5.63 -16.24
C CYS A 37 5.99 6.35 -14.89
N PRO A 38 4.97 6.06 -14.06
CA PRO A 38 4.98 6.49 -12.67
C PRO A 38 6.12 5.77 -11.91
N ALA A 39 6.41 6.25 -10.70
CA ALA A 39 7.36 5.59 -9.81
C ALA A 39 7.03 4.10 -9.66
N PHE A 40 8.08 3.27 -9.57
CA PHE A 40 8.01 1.80 -9.39
C PHE A 40 7.40 1.02 -10.57
N VAL A 41 7.28 1.66 -11.74
CA VAL A 41 6.89 1.01 -12.99
C VAL A 41 7.95 1.25 -14.05
N ALA A 42 8.17 0.29 -14.95
CA ALA A 42 9.14 0.39 -16.05
C ALA A 42 8.65 -0.39 -17.28
N GLY A 43 9.46 -0.39 -18.33
CA GLY A 43 9.09 -0.92 -19.64
C GLY A 43 8.72 0.21 -20.59
N GLU A 44 8.73 -0.08 -21.90
CA GLU A 44 8.41 0.92 -22.93
C GLU A 44 6.96 1.42 -22.80
N ARG A 45 6.09 0.57 -22.26
CA ARG A 45 4.67 0.80 -22.05
C ARG A 45 4.29 0.80 -20.58
N CYS A 46 5.25 0.87 -19.67
CA CYS A 46 4.99 0.81 -18.24
C CYS A 46 4.33 -0.52 -17.81
N GLU A 47 4.64 -1.61 -18.49
CA GLU A 47 4.11 -2.96 -18.26
C GLU A 47 4.79 -3.69 -17.09
N ILE A 48 6.02 -3.29 -16.71
CA ILE A 48 6.82 -3.95 -15.68
C ILE A 48 6.61 -3.27 -14.32
N VAL A 49 5.95 -3.96 -13.40
CA VAL A 49 5.81 -3.53 -12.00
C VAL A 49 7.04 -3.94 -11.18
N LYS A 50 7.65 -2.98 -10.48
CA LYS A 50 8.81 -3.20 -9.62
C LYS A 50 8.41 -3.24 -8.15
N CYS A 51 8.23 -4.44 -7.61
CA CYS A 51 8.02 -4.60 -6.17
C CYS A 51 9.24 -4.09 -5.39
N GLN A 52 8.99 -3.13 -4.52
CA GLN A 52 9.99 -2.60 -3.60
C GLN A 52 10.06 -3.48 -2.36
N ARG A 53 11.18 -3.38 -1.64
CA ARG A 53 11.37 -4.02 -0.32
C ARG A 53 10.87 -5.45 -0.31
N TRP A 54 11.29 -6.28 -1.27
CA TRP A 54 10.96 -7.71 -1.22
C TRP A 54 9.46 -8.02 -1.10
N GLY A 55 8.62 -7.15 -1.69
CA GLY A 55 7.23 -7.48 -1.93
C GLY A 55 7.11 -8.64 -2.91
N ILE A 56 6.15 -9.53 -2.68
CA ILE A 56 5.92 -10.71 -3.53
C ILE A 56 5.08 -10.29 -4.72
N PRO A 57 5.54 -10.46 -5.98
CA PRO A 57 4.73 -10.15 -7.14
C PRO A 57 3.45 -11.00 -7.17
N ASP A 58 2.30 -10.35 -7.38
CA ASP A 58 1.00 -10.98 -7.59
C ASP A 58 0.26 -10.22 -8.69
N LYS A 59 0.15 -10.85 -9.87
CA LYS A 59 -0.39 -10.22 -11.08
C LYS A 59 0.36 -8.92 -11.41
N ASP A 60 -0.34 -7.79 -11.49
CA ASP A 60 0.20 -6.45 -11.74
C ASP A 60 0.45 -5.66 -10.44
N ARG A 61 0.49 -6.32 -9.27
CA ARG A 61 0.67 -5.70 -7.97
C ARG A 61 1.68 -6.47 -7.12
N CYS A 62 2.00 -5.92 -5.95
CA CYS A 62 2.87 -6.54 -4.98
C CYS A 62 2.11 -6.85 -3.68
N VAL A 63 2.41 -7.99 -3.08
CA VAL A 63 2.04 -8.33 -1.71
C VAL A 63 3.14 -7.86 -0.78
N CYS A 64 2.78 -7.06 0.21
CA CYS A 64 3.74 -6.45 1.11
C CYS A 64 3.75 -7.14 2.48
N ALA A 65 4.88 -7.03 3.16
CA ALA A 65 5.02 -7.43 4.56
C ALA A 65 4.11 -6.58 5.48
N PRO A 66 3.86 -6.99 6.74
CA PRO A 66 2.97 -6.25 7.64
C PRO A 66 3.36 -4.80 7.82
N GLY A 67 2.35 -3.94 7.87
CA GLY A 67 2.50 -2.49 7.98
C GLY A 67 2.72 -1.81 6.63
N TRP A 68 3.18 -2.53 5.60
CA TRP A 68 3.25 -2.05 4.22
C TRP A 68 1.95 -2.43 3.49
N TYR A 69 1.31 -1.48 2.80
CA TYR A 69 0.03 -1.74 2.11
C TYR A 69 -0.23 -0.85 0.87
N ASP A 70 0.76 -0.59 0.01
CA ASP A 70 0.51 0.06 -1.29
C ASP A 70 0.68 -0.91 -2.47
N LYS A 71 0.42 -0.45 -3.70
CA LYS A 71 0.52 -1.29 -4.91
C LYS A 71 1.92 -1.89 -5.10
N TYR A 72 2.97 -1.23 -4.57
CA TYR A 72 4.37 -1.53 -4.89
C TYR A 72 5.27 -1.84 -3.68
N CYS A 73 4.74 -1.82 -2.46
CA CYS A 73 5.49 -1.92 -1.20
C CYS A 73 6.55 -0.81 -1.01
N GLY A 74 6.23 0.40 -1.49
CA GLY A 74 7.09 1.59 -1.49
C GLY A 74 7.10 2.36 -0.15
N ILE A 75 8.07 3.26 0.03
CA ILE A 75 8.12 4.20 1.18
C ILE A 75 6.88 5.08 1.16
N ARG A 76 6.34 5.38 2.34
CA ARG A 76 5.26 6.34 2.51
C ARG A 76 5.23 6.94 3.91
N GLY A 77 4.57 8.09 3.99
CA GLY A 77 4.22 8.79 5.23
C GLY A 77 3.31 8.00 6.16
N CYS A 78 3.18 8.50 7.39
CA CYS A 78 2.26 8.01 8.40
C CYS A 78 0.83 7.88 7.88
N ARG A 79 0.24 6.70 8.08
CA ARG A 79 -1.16 6.45 7.74
C ARG A 79 -1.84 5.51 8.72
N PRO A 80 -3.18 5.62 8.82
CA PRO A 80 -3.96 4.80 9.73
C PRO A 80 -3.60 3.31 9.60
N PRO A 81 -3.51 2.58 10.72
CA PRO A 81 -3.23 1.16 10.70
C PRO A 81 -4.33 0.43 9.93
N ASN A 82 -3.93 -0.35 8.93
CA ASN A 82 -4.78 -1.31 8.24
C ASN A 82 -4.77 -2.60 9.05
N GLU A 83 -5.80 -2.84 9.87
CA GLU A 83 -5.82 -3.92 10.85
C GLU A 83 -5.60 -5.30 10.21
N GLY A 84 -6.20 -5.57 9.05
CA GLY A 84 -6.05 -6.82 8.32
C GLY A 84 -4.65 -7.03 7.72
N ASN A 85 -3.91 -5.97 7.40
CA ASN A 85 -2.51 -6.06 7.01
C ASN A 85 -1.56 -6.20 8.21
N LEU A 86 -2.02 -5.77 9.40
CA LEU A 86 -1.33 -5.94 10.69
C LEU A 86 -1.78 -7.20 11.43
N ASP A 87 -2.61 -8.03 10.80
CA ASP A 87 -3.12 -9.27 11.39
C ASP A 87 -1.99 -10.30 11.53
N ASN A 88 -1.42 -10.35 12.73
CA ASN A 88 -0.42 -11.33 13.12
C ASN A 88 -1.06 -12.56 13.82
N SER A 89 -2.39 -12.74 13.74
CA SER A 89 -3.09 -13.89 14.33
C SER A 89 -2.89 -15.20 13.56
N LYS A 90 -2.33 -15.11 12.34
CA LYS A 90 -2.03 -16.26 11.49
C LYS A 90 -0.60 -16.23 10.98
N ARG A 91 -0.02 -17.40 10.73
CA ARG A 91 1.34 -17.57 10.17
C ARG A 91 1.34 -18.62 9.07
N SER A 92 2.39 -18.64 8.25
CA SER A 92 2.62 -19.66 7.22
C SER A 92 3.71 -20.63 7.66
N ILE A 93 3.66 -21.86 7.14
CA ILE A 93 4.79 -22.78 7.18
C ILE A 93 5.36 -22.90 5.78
N ILE A 94 6.64 -22.56 5.63
CA ILE A 94 7.38 -22.66 4.37
C ILE A 94 8.40 -23.77 4.50
N ILE A 95 8.27 -24.80 3.67
CA ILE A 95 9.21 -25.91 3.56
C ILE A 95 10.09 -25.65 2.35
N VAL A 96 11.39 -25.48 2.60
CA VAL A 96 12.42 -25.41 1.57
C VAL A 96 13.16 -26.74 1.59
N PHE A 97 13.10 -27.51 0.51
CA PHE A 97 13.57 -28.89 0.53
C PHE A 97 14.53 -29.18 -0.62
N ASN A 98 15.72 -29.65 -0.29
CA ASN A 98 16.66 -30.17 -1.29
C ASN A 98 16.16 -31.51 -1.83
N MET A 99 15.77 -31.55 -3.11
CA MET A 99 15.18 -32.70 -3.78
C MET A 99 16.22 -33.70 -4.34
N LYS A 100 17.46 -33.65 -3.84
CA LYS A 100 18.51 -34.62 -4.15
C LYS A 100 18.13 -36.02 -3.64
N SER A 101 18.46 -37.06 -4.39
CA SER A 101 18.13 -38.47 -4.10
C SER A 101 18.59 -38.96 -2.72
N SER A 102 19.71 -38.43 -2.21
CA SER A 102 20.22 -38.71 -0.86
C SER A 102 19.33 -38.19 0.28
N MET A 103 18.39 -37.28 0.01
CA MET A 103 17.42 -36.76 0.99
C MET A 103 16.16 -37.65 1.13
N ALA A 104 16.16 -38.85 0.54
CA ALA A 104 14.99 -39.74 0.53
C ALA A 104 14.47 -40.10 1.92
N GLU A 105 15.36 -40.44 2.86
CA GLU A 105 14.96 -40.79 4.22
C GLU A 105 14.39 -39.57 4.98
N GLN A 106 14.97 -38.39 4.75
CA GLN A 106 14.51 -37.13 5.33
C GLN A 106 13.14 -36.72 4.78
N LEU A 107 12.90 -36.91 3.46
CA LEU A 107 11.62 -36.64 2.85
C LEU A 107 10.54 -37.57 3.40
N GLU A 108 10.82 -38.87 3.51
CA GLU A 108 9.89 -39.83 4.06
C GLU A 108 9.56 -39.50 5.53
N THR A 109 10.59 -39.16 6.31
CA THR A 109 10.41 -38.70 7.70
C THR A 109 9.54 -37.46 7.80
N LEU A 110 9.80 -36.45 6.97
CA LEU A 110 8.99 -35.24 6.91
C LEU A 110 7.54 -35.62 6.59
N ARG A 111 7.30 -36.39 5.53
CA ARG A 111 5.97 -36.84 5.10
C ARG A 111 5.20 -37.53 6.22
N SER A 112 5.81 -38.50 6.88
CA SER A 112 5.14 -39.30 7.92
C SER A 112 4.85 -38.51 9.20
N ASN A 113 5.63 -37.47 9.51
CA ASN A 113 5.54 -36.75 10.77
C ASN A 113 4.94 -35.34 10.65
N PHE A 114 4.81 -34.79 9.43
CA PHE A 114 4.35 -33.41 9.22
C PHE A 114 2.97 -33.15 9.84
N LYS A 115 2.01 -34.07 9.65
CA LYS A 115 0.66 -33.96 10.25
C LYS A 115 0.73 -33.89 11.77
N GLY A 116 1.53 -34.77 12.38
CA GLY A 116 1.75 -34.78 13.84
C GLY A 116 2.39 -33.50 14.34
N MET A 117 3.44 -33.03 13.65
CA MET A 117 4.11 -31.76 13.94
C MET A 117 3.12 -30.59 13.91
N VAL A 118 2.35 -30.43 12.83
CA VAL A 118 1.37 -29.34 12.68
C VAL A 118 0.31 -29.40 13.78
N ASN A 119 -0.26 -30.58 14.05
CA ASN A 119 -1.22 -30.76 15.13
C ASN A 119 -0.64 -30.33 16.48
N SER A 120 0.61 -30.69 16.79
CA SER A 120 1.25 -30.27 18.04
C SER A 120 1.61 -28.79 18.08
N ILE A 121 2.06 -28.20 16.96
CA ILE A 121 2.37 -26.76 16.85
C ILE A 121 1.12 -25.90 17.12
N THR A 122 -0.06 -26.43 16.82
CA THR A 122 -1.34 -25.76 17.12
C THR A 122 -1.80 -25.91 18.57
N GLN A 123 -1.12 -26.71 19.41
CA GLN A 123 -1.49 -26.91 20.81
C GLN A 123 -0.80 -25.91 21.75
N ASN A 124 -1.59 -25.18 22.53
CA ASN A 124 -1.10 -24.26 23.54
C ASN A 124 -0.83 -24.99 24.88
N TRP A 125 0.44 -25.15 25.24
CA TRP A 125 0.82 -25.87 26.47
C TRP A 125 0.40 -25.12 27.74
N ASN A 126 0.22 -23.80 27.68
CA ASN A 126 -0.26 -22.98 28.79
C ASN A 126 -1.79 -23.14 29.02
N LYS A 127 -2.50 -23.71 28.05
CA LYS A 127 -3.95 -23.97 28.11
C LYS A 127 -4.27 -25.45 27.94
N ASN A 128 -3.62 -26.32 28.73
CA ASN A 128 -3.87 -27.77 28.71
C ASN A 128 -3.79 -28.41 27.30
N LYS A 129 -2.96 -27.88 26.40
CA LYS A 129 -2.83 -28.32 25.01
C LYS A 129 -4.11 -28.16 24.17
N GLU A 130 -4.95 -27.18 24.50
CA GLU A 130 -6.02 -26.71 23.61
C GLU A 130 -5.45 -26.37 22.24
N SER A 131 -6.12 -26.83 21.18
CA SER A 131 -5.68 -26.63 19.81
C SER A 131 -6.30 -25.36 19.23
N GLU A 132 -5.47 -24.52 18.62
CA GLU A 132 -5.88 -23.29 17.95
C GLU A 132 -5.42 -23.31 16.49
N ASN A 133 -6.34 -23.10 15.56
CA ASN A 133 -6.01 -23.08 14.14
C ASN A 133 -5.36 -21.74 13.76
N TRP A 134 -4.05 -21.59 13.92
CA TRP A 134 -3.31 -20.36 13.57
C TRP A 134 -2.39 -20.47 12.36
N ILE A 135 -2.24 -21.66 11.77
CA ILE A 135 -1.53 -21.83 10.50
C ILE A 135 -2.49 -21.52 9.36
N ALA A 136 -2.21 -20.47 8.58
CA ALA A 136 -3.07 -20.08 7.45
C ALA A 136 -2.85 -20.97 6.22
N ASN A 137 -1.60 -21.33 5.93
CA ASN A 137 -1.25 -22.06 4.72
C ASN A 137 0.13 -22.73 4.82
N PHE A 138 0.32 -23.68 3.91
CA PHE A 138 1.52 -24.49 3.75
C PHE A 138 2.12 -24.24 2.38
N MET A 139 3.42 -23.99 2.35
CA MET A 139 4.17 -23.66 1.14
C MET A 139 5.33 -24.62 1.01
N PHE A 140 5.53 -25.16 -0.19
CA PHE A 140 6.67 -26.01 -0.49
C PHE A 140 7.47 -25.42 -1.63
N TYR A 141 8.78 -25.34 -1.45
CA TYR A 141 9.77 -24.97 -2.45
C TYR A 141 10.86 -26.05 -2.48
N GLY A 142 10.75 -26.96 -3.44
CA GLY A 142 11.72 -28.01 -3.71
C GLY A 142 12.71 -27.57 -4.79
N PHE A 143 13.98 -27.92 -4.63
CA PHE A 143 15.04 -27.58 -5.58
C PHE A 143 16.09 -28.67 -5.65
N VAL A 144 16.68 -28.86 -6.84
CA VAL A 144 17.84 -29.73 -7.03
C VAL A 144 18.55 -29.31 -8.32
N GLN A 145 19.86 -29.15 -8.23
CA GLN A 145 20.74 -28.78 -9.33
C GLN A 145 21.63 -29.96 -9.68
N GLN A 146 21.72 -30.26 -10.97
CA GLN A 146 22.66 -31.22 -11.55
C GLN A 146 23.38 -30.55 -12.73
N GLY A 147 24.65 -30.21 -12.57
CA GLY A 147 25.39 -29.38 -13.52
C GLY A 147 24.74 -28.00 -13.68
N GLN A 148 24.29 -27.69 -14.89
CA GLN A 148 23.62 -26.41 -15.19
C GLN A 148 22.09 -26.48 -15.09
N GLN A 149 21.52 -27.67 -14.88
CA GLN A 149 20.07 -27.87 -14.83
C GLN A 149 19.58 -27.75 -13.39
N LEU A 150 18.74 -26.74 -13.13
CA LEU A 150 18.03 -26.54 -11.86
C LEU A 150 16.57 -26.95 -12.02
N THR A 151 16.15 -28.00 -11.30
CA THR A 151 14.74 -28.41 -11.20
C THR A 151 14.11 -27.73 -9.98
N ILE A 152 12.97 -27.06 -10.16
CA ILE A 152 12.21 -26.41 -9.08
C ILE A 152 10.79 -27.00 -9.04
N THR A 153 10.34 -27.41 -7.85
CA THR A 153 8.96 -27.86 -7.60
C THR A 153 8.33 -26.95 -6.55
N LYS A 154 7.13 -26.43 -6.82
CA LYS A 154 6.43 -25.50 -5.93
C LYS A 154 5.02 -25.99 -5.62
N ASN A 155 4.56 -25.79 -4.40
CA ASN A 155 3.16 -26.00 -4.03
C ASN A 155 2.71 -24.98 -2.98
N PHE A 156 1.44 -24.60 -3.06
CA PHE A 156 0.75 -23.76 -2.10
C PHE A 156 -0.63 -24.37 -1.84
N THR A 157 -1.01 -24.49 -0.57
CA THR A 157 -2.38 -24.87 -0.18
C THR A 157 -2.69 -24.37 1.24
N GLU A 158 -3.96 -24.09 1.50
CA GLU A 158 -4.49 -23.83 2.85
C GLU A 158 -4.85 -25.15 3.58
N SER A 159 -4.84 -26.28 2.87
CA SER A 159 -5.24 -27.60 3.38
C SER A 159 -4.04 -28.45 3.73
N LEU A 160 -3.98 -28.90 4.99
CA LEU A 160 -2.95 -29.82 5.47
C LEU A 160 -2.99 -31.15 4.70
N ASP A 161 -4.18 -31.70 4.42
CA ASP A 161 -4.30 -32.99 3.75
C ASP A 161 -3.88 -32.90 2.28
N GLU A 162 -4.17 -31.79 1.59
CA GLU A 162 -3.66 -31.55 0.23
C GLU A 162 -2.13 -31.41 0.22
N PHE A 163 -1.57 -30.74 1.22
CA PHE A 163 -0.12 -30.60 1.36
C PHE A 163 0.56 -31.96 1.54
N LEU A 164 -0.01 -32.84 2.38
CA LEU A 164 0.48 -34.21 2.58
C LEU A 164 0.39 -35.05 1.30
N ASN A 165 -0.71 -34.93 0.54
CA ASN A 165 -0.85 -35.60 -0.75
C ASN A 165 0.20 -35.12 -1.75
N PHE A 166 0.47 -33.81 -1.78
CA PHE A 166 1.53 -33.24 -2.59
C PHE A 166 2.91 -33.77 -2.18
N LEU A 167 3.24 -33.78 -0.88
CA LEU A 167 4.50 -34.38 -0.39
C LEU A 167 4.65 -35.84 -0.82
N GLY A 168 3.55 -36.60 -0.83
CA GLY A 168 3.53 -37.99 -1.32
C GLY A 168 3.78 -38.16 -2.81
N SER A 169 3.62 -37.10 -3.61
CA SER A 169 3.83 -37.11 -5.07
C SER A 169 5.23 -36.67 -5.51
N LEU A 170 6.06 -36.18 -4.57
CA LEU A 170 7.38 -35.65 -4.87
C LEU A 170 8.32 -36.74 -5.41
N LYS A 171 9.06 -36.40 -6.45
CA LYS A 171 10.09 -37.25 -7.04
C LYS A 171 11.46 -36.65 -6.79
N LEU A 172 12.34 -37.42 -6.16
CA LEU A 172 13.74 -37.05 -5.98
C LEU A 172 14.56 -37.45 -7.22
N GLN A 173 15.67 -36.77 -7.43
CA GLN A 173 16.61 -37.04 -8.53
C GLN A 173 18.04 -36.82 -8.05
N ASP A 174 19.02 -37.31 -8.80
CA ASP A 174 20.42 -37.02 -8.51
C ASP A 174 20.73 -35.53 -8.69
N GLY A 175 21.76 -35.07 -7.97
CA GLY A 175 22.18 -33.68 -7.96
C GLY A 175 23.62 -33.54 -7.49
N ASP A 176 24.18 -32.35 -7.72
CA ASP A 176 25.55 -31.99 -7.35
C ASP A 176 25.75 -32.05 -5.82
N THR A 177 27.01 -32.20 -5.40
CA THR A 177 27.38 -32.28 -3.97
C THR A 177 27.05 -31.02 -3.19
N SER A 178 27.14 -29.86 -3.83
CA SER A 178 26.69 -28.56 -3.34
C SER A 178 25.45 -28.11 -4.11
N GLN A 179 24.55 -27.38 -3.46
CA GLN A 179 23.25 -27.00 -4.02
C GLN A 179 22.96 -25.50 -3.83
N PRO A 180 22.14 -24.85 -4.67
CA PRO A 180 21.86 -23.41 -4.57
C PRO A 180 20.82 -23.12 -3.48
N VAL A 181 21.20 -23.39 -2.22
CA VAL A 181 20.28 -23.34 -1.08
C VAL A 181 19.85 -21.92 -0.77
N LEU A 182 20.71 -20.91 -0.92
CA LEU A 182 20.36 -19.53 -0.59
C LEU A 182 19.35 -18.97 -1.59
N ALA A 183 19.52 -19.25 -2.88
CA ALA A 183 18.55 -18.92 -3.91
C ALA A 183 17.20 -19.58 -3.63
N ALA A 184 17.19 -20.85 -3.16
CA ALA A 184 15.96 -21.53 -2.78
C ALA A 184 15.27 -20.87 -1.58
N VAL A 185 16.00 -20.54 -0.51
CA VAL A 185 15.46 -19.86 0.68
C VAL A 185 14.91 -18.47 0.35
N LYS A 186 15.66 -17.69 -0.44
CA LYS A 186 15.21 -16.39 -0.95
C LYS A 186 13.95 -16.53 -1.79
N ASN A 187 13.95 -17.42 -2.78
CA ASN A 187 12.81 -17.57 -3.69
C ASN A 187 11.59 -18.17 -3.02
N ALA A 188 11.75 -19.06 -2.03
CA ALA A 188 10.63 -19.64 -1.28
C ALA A 188 9.83 -18.56 -0.52
N GLN A 189 10.51 -17.55 0.02
CA GLN A 189 9.88 -16.42 0.69
C GLN A 189 9.34 -15.34 -0.28
N GLN A 190 9.59 -15.49 -1.58
CA GLN A 190 9.26 -14.50 -2.62
C GLN A 190 8.39 -15.06 -3.74
N THR A 191 7.86 -16.28 -3.57
CA THR A 191 7.08 -16.98 -4.60
C THR A 191 5.57 -16.92 -4.32
N PHE A 192 5.14 -16.82 -3.07
CA PHE A 192 3.76 -17.12 -2.68
C PHE A 192 3.02 -15.87 -2.17
N PRO A 193 2.12 -15.27 -2.95
CA PRO A 193 1.38 -14.05 -2.57
C PRO A 193 0.59 -14.12 -1.25
N LEU A 194 0.26 -15.33 -0.78
CA LEU A 194 -0.52 -15.51 0.46
C LEU A 194 0.36 -15.80 1.69
N THR A 195 1.68 -15.58 1.60
CA THR A 195 2.60 -15.68 2.74
C THR A 195 2.17 -14.73 3.85
N LYS A 196 2.18 -15.25 5.09
CA LYS A 196 1.95 -14.48 6.31
C LYS A 196 3.27 -14.09 6.95
N SER A 197 3.24 -13.05 7.75
CA SER A 197 4.40 -12.65 8.55
C SER A 197 4.74 -13.71 9.59
N HIS A 198 5.94 -13.60 10.16
CA HIS A 198 6.42 -14.52 11.19
C HIS A 198 6.36 -15.99 10.73
N SER A 199 6.52 -16.20 9.42
CA SER A 199 6.50 -17.52 8.82
C SER A 199 7.55 -18.42 9.47
N ILE A 200 7.18 -19.67 9.70
CA ILE A 200 8.11 -20.73 10.11
C ILE A 200 8.72 -21.27 8.82
N VAL A 201 9.99 -20.95 8.58
CA VAL A 201 10.72 -21.40 7.38
C VAL A 201 11.63 -22.55 7.79
N LEU A 202 11.29 -23.77 7.35
CA LEU A 202 12.06 -24.98 7.63
C LEU A 202 12.84 -25.37 6.38
N VAL A 203 14.16 -25.32 6.46
CA VAL A 203 15.08 -25.59 5.35
C VAL A 203 15.75 -26.94 5.56
N PHE A 204 15.48 -27.90 4.68
CA PHE A 204 16.05 -29.25 4.72
C PHE A 204 17.10 -29.40 3.64
N THR A 205 18.34 -29.67 4.03
CA THR A 205 19.43 -29.92 3.08
C THR A 205 20.52 -30.82 3.68
N ASP A 206 21.11 -31.64 2.83
CA ASP A 206 22.33 -32.43 3.08
C ASP A 206 23.56 -31.86 2.35
N SER A 207 23.44 -30.67 1.75
CA SER A 207 24.44 -30.14 0.83
C SER A 207 24.94 -28.77 1.30
N PRO A 208 26.25 -28.46 1.15
CA PRO A 208 26.74 -27.09 1.22
C PRO A 208 26.08 -26.19 0.17
N ALA A 209 25.89 -24.92 0.50
CA ALA A 209 25.37 -23.90 -0.39
C ALA A 209 26.42 -23.54 -1.46
N SER A 210 26.15 -23.89 -2.71
CA SER A 210 27.03 -23.56 -3.85
C SER A 210 27.04 -22.08 -4.19
N ASP A 211 26.01 -21.36 -3.72
CA ASP A 211 25.72 -19.96 -3.99
C ASP A 211 26.03 -19.05 -2.79
N ALA A 212 26.75 -19.58 -1.79
CA ALA A 212 27.31 -18.82 -0.68
C ALA A 212 28.53 -18.00 -1.13
N THR A 213 28.69 -16.85 -0.50
CA THR A 213 29.85 -15.95 -0.68
C THR A 213 30.58 -15.78 0.66
N PRO A 214 31.81 -15.25 0.65
CA PRO A 214 32.44 -14.77 1.88
C PRO A 214 31.50 -13.83 2.64
N TRP A 215 31.59 -13.87 3.97
CA TRP A 215 30.75 -13.05 4.82
C TRP A 215 30.96 -11.56 4.52
N SER A 216 29.87 -10.84 4.28
CA SER A 216 29.85 -9.39 4.08
C SER A 216 28.71 -8.76 4.87
N HIS A 217 29.04 -7.65 5.53
CA HIS A 217 28.10 -6.82 6.28
C HIS A 217 27.43 -5.73 5.44
N ARG A 218 27.73 -5.65 4.13
CA ARG A 218 27.31 -4.57 3.24
C ARG A 218 26.17 -4.98 2.35
N PHE A 219 24.93 -4.60 2.65
CA PHE A 219 23.77 -5.03 1.87
C PHE A 219 23.80 -4.56 0.40
N GLU A 220 24.64 -3.58 0.04
CA GLU A 220 24.87 -3.16 -1.35
C GLU A 220 25.57 -4.23 -2.21
N ASP A 221 26.27 -5.18 -1.60
CA ASP A 221 26.89 -6.30 -2.32
C ASP A 221 25.81 -7.20 -2.96
N LYS A 222 24.56 -7.14 -2.46
CA LYS A 222 23.38 -7.84 -3.00
C LYS A 222 23.61 -9.34 -3.19
N ASN A 223 24.44 -9.94 -2.35
CA ASN A 223 24.65 -11.38 -2.35
C ASN A 223 23.40 -12.10 -1.79
N LEU A 224 23.27 -13.40 -2.06
CA LEU A 224 22.06 -14.15 -1.71
C LEU A 224 21.84 -14.28 -0.20
N GLU A 225 22.90 -14.28 0.61
CA GLU A 225 22.80 -14.26 2.08
C GLU A 225 22.10 -12.98 2.54
N GLN A 226 22.56 -11.82 2.06
CA GLN A 226 21.95 -10.53 2.35
C GLN A 226 20.51 -10.44 1.85
N LEU A 227 20.22 -10.95 0.65
CA LEU A 227 18.83 -10.97 0.17
C LEU A 227 17.94 -11.80 1.09
N CYS A 228 18.41 -12.98 1.55
CA CYS A 228 17.68 -13.78 2.52
C CYS A 228 17.43 -13.00 3.81
N LEU A 229 18.44 -12.32 4.35
CA LEU A 229 18.32 -11.51 5.57
C LEU A 229 17.33 -10.36 5.40
N GLN A 230 17.40 -9.58 4.31
CA GLN A 230 16.46 -8.47 4.10
C GLN A 230 15.02 -8.96 4.01
N ILE A 231 14.78 -10.07 3.30
CA ILE A 231 13.45 -10.68 3.19
C ILE A 231 12.98 -11.15 4.57
N SER A 232 13.81 -11.90 5.30
CA SER A 232 13.44 -12.47 6.59
C SER A 232 13.25 -11.41 7.67
N PHE A 233 14.05 -10.33 7.68
CA PHE A 233 13.81 -9.18 8.55
C PHE A 233 12.49 -8.51 8.22
N LEU A 234 12.22 -8.24 6.95
CA LEU A 234 10.99 -7.56 6.58
C LEU A 234 9.73 -8.38 6.88
N TRP A 235 9.74 -9.67 6.54
CA TRP A 235 8.61 -10.58 6.75
C TRP A 235 8.57 -11.19 8.17
N ARG A 236 9.58 -10.89 9.00
CA ARG A 236 9.80 -11.45 10.34
C ARG A 236 9.90 -12.97 10.37
N SER A 237 10.28 -13.58 9.26
CA SER A 237 10.40 -15.04 9.13
C SER A 237 11.52 -15.57 10.01
N LYS A 238 11.26 -16.70 10.70
CA LYS A 238 12.31 -17.44 11.40
C LYS A 238 12.83 -18.56 10.51
N VAL A 239 14.11 -18.48 10.14
CA VAL A 239 14.73 -19.44 9.21
C VAL A 239 15.49 -20.52 9.99
N SER A 240 14.86 -21.69 10.07
CA SER A 240 15.39 -22.86 10.78
C SER A 240 15.95 -23.87 9.79
N PHE A 241 17.26 -24.08 9.82
CA PHE A 241 17.95 -25.07 9.02
C PHE A 241 18.00 -26.41 9.75
N ILE A 242 17.52 -27.45 9.07
CA ILE A 242 17.54 -28.85 9.50
C ILE A 242 18.51 -29.57 8.57
N LEU A 243 19.74 -29.69 9.04
CA LEU A 243 20.90 -30.06 8.24
C LEU A 243 21.22 -31.55 8.41
N SER A 244 21.25 -32.31 7.32
CA SER A 244 21.69 -33.72 7.29
C SER A 244 22.98 -33.87 6.48
N LEU A 245 23.96 -33.01 6.75
CA LEU A 245 25.23 -32.98 6.02
C LEU A 245 26.02 -34.28 6.18
N PRO A 246 26.73 -34.76 5.14
CA PRO A 246 27.61 -35.91 5.21
C PRO A 246 28.64 -35.81 6.34
N SER A 247 29.01 -36.96 6.91
CA SER A 247 30.09 -37.02 7.91
C SER A 247 31.40 -36.49 7.34
N GLY A 248 32.08 -35.62 8.11
CA GLY A 248 33.35 -35.00 7.70
C GLY A 248 33.19 -33.71 6.88
N THR A 249 31.95 -33.23 6.66
CA THR A 249 31.73 -31.90 6.08
C THR A 249 32.39 -30.83 6.95
N ASP A 250 33.24 -30.01 6.34
CA ASP A 250 33.89 -28.89 7.01
C ASP A 250 32.85 -27.80 7.30
N SER A 251 32.66 -27.44 8.57
CA SER A 251 31.72 -26.39 8.97
C SER A 251 32.27 -24.98 8.87
N SER A 252 33.58 -24.84 8.61
CA SER A 252 34.24 -23.53 8.52
C SER A 252 34.18 -22.91 7.13
N VAL A 253 33.84 -23.70 6.09
CA VAL A 253 33.68 -23.18 4.73
C VAL A 253 32.37 -22.39 4.60
N ASP A 254 32.40 -21.34 3.78
CA ASP A 254 31.25 -20.42 3.62
C ASP A 254 29.95 -21.13 3.24
N GLY A 255 30.04 -22.15 2.37
CA GLY A 255 28.87 -22.94 1.95
C GLY A 255 28.16 -23.68 3.08
N VAL A 256 28.76 -23.79 4.27
CA VAL A 256 28.15 -24.40 5.45
C VAL A 256 27.94 -23.37 6.56
N ASP A 257 28.93 -22.52 6.81
CA ASP A 257 28.86 -21.48 7.86
C ASP A 257 27.72 -20.48 7.60
N VAL A 258 27.36 -20.23 6.33
CA VAL A 258 26.25 -19.34 5.97
C VAL A 258 24.91 -19.75 6.62
N TYR A 259 24.68 -21.05 6.82
CA TYR A 259 23.46 -21.53 7.49
C TYR A 259 23.40 -21.08 8.94
N ARG A 260 24.54 -21.15 9.65
CA ARG A 260 24.68 -20.63 11.00
C ARG A 260 24.46 -19.12 10.99
N ARG A 261 25.12 -18.37 10.10
CA ARG A 261 25.00 -16.90 10.00
C ARG A 261 23.56 -16.43 9.77
N LEU A 262 22.82 -17.09 8.87
CA LEU A 262 21.41 -16.79 8.60
C LEU A 262 20.50 -17.13 9.77
N SER A 263 20.66 -18.31 10.39
CA SER A 263 19.88 -18.67 11.58
C SER A 263 20.11 -17.71 12.74
N MET A 264 21.37 -17.37 13.01
CA MET A 264 21.70 -16.43 14.09
C MET A 264 21.09 -15.06 13.83
N SER A 265 21.26 -14.54 12.62
CA SER A 265 20.77 -13.20 12.26
C SER A 265 19.25 -13.10 12.31
N THR A 266 18.51 -14.16 11.94
CA THR A 266 17.04 -14.17 11.94
C THR A 266 16.41 -14.69 13.24
N HIS A 267 17.23 -15.01 14.25
CA HIS A 267 16.83 -15.77 15.44
C HIS A 267 16.10 -17.08 15.12
N GLY A 268 16.43 -17.69 13.98
CA GLY A 268 16.02 -19.03 13.59
C GLY A 268 16.82 -20.11 14.30
N ASP A 269 16.83 -21.32 13.75
CA ASP A 269 17.46 -22.48 14.38
C ASP A 269 18.49 -23.15 13.48
N TYR A 270 19.65 -23.45 14.04
CA TYR A 270 20.73 -24.18 13.37
C TYR A 270 20.78 -25.60 13.94
N LEU A 271 20.06 -26.53 13.30
CA LEU A 271 19.84 -27.89 13.81
C LEU A 271 20.52 -28.91 12.92
N ASN A 272 21.57 -29.55 13.43
CA ASN A 272 22.19 -30.69 12.78
C ASN A 272 21.47 -31.99 13.17
N ALA A 273 20.94 -32.69 12.18
CA ALA A 273 20.31 -34.00 12.31
C ALA A 273 21.16 -35.06 11.59
N ASN A 274 21.82 -35.91 12.37
CA ASN A 274 22.75 -36.93 11.86
C ASN A 274 22.06 -38.01 11.02
N ASN A 275 20.76 -38.22 11.23
CA ASN A 275 19.95 -39.22 10.54
C ASN A 275 18.46 -38.84 10.57
N ALA A 276 17.66 -39.62 9.86
CA ALA A 276 16.21 -39.48 9.80
C ALA A 276 15.51 -39.55 11.16
N GLU A 277 15.98 -40.34 12.13
CA GLU A 277 15.35 -40.41 13.46
C GLU A 277 15.57 -39.12 14.26
N GLU A 278 16.73 -38.46 14.13
CA GLU A 278 16.94 -37.13 14.70
C GLU A 278 16.05 -36.07 14.03
N VAL A 279 15.86 -36.14 12.70
CA VAL A 279 14.91 -35.26 12.00
C VAL A 279 13.49 -35.46 12.55
N LYS A 280 13.05 -36.71 12.70
CA LYS A 280 11.75 -37.03 13.32
C LYS A 280 11.65 -36.40 14.70
N ASN A 281 12.64 -36.61 15.55
CA ASN A 281 12.65 -36.08 16.91
C ASN A 281 12.58 -34.54 16.92
N ILE A 282 13.35 -33.86 16.06
CA ILE A 282 13.29 -32.40 15.88
C ILE A 282 11.88 -31.97 15.51
N LEU A 283 11.24 -32.61 14.53
CA LEU A 283 9.86 -32.27 14.11
C LEU A 283 8.86 -32.49 15.25
N THR A 284 8.90 -33.63 15.91
CA THR A 284 7.86 -34.04 16.87
C THR A 284 8.06 -33.46 18.27
N THR A 285 9.25 -33.00 18.63
CA THR A 285 9.56 -32.53 20.00
C THR A 285 10.15 -31.12 20.08
N VAL A 286 10.79 -30.61 19.02
CA VAL A 286 11.36 -29.26 19.00
C VAL A 286 10.43 -28.31 18.27
N ILE A 287 10.25 -28.52 16.96
CA ILE A 287 9.39 -27.69 16.11
C ILE A 287 7.95 -27.70 16.63
N SER A 288 7.47 -28.84 17.12
CA SER A 288 6.15 -28.99 17.73
C SER A 288 5.86 -28.04 18.91
N THR A 289 6.88 -27.40 19.50
CA THR A 289 6.71 -26.41 20.58
C THR A 289 6.52 -24.98 20.07
N TYR A 290 6.64 -24.73 18.76
CA TYR A 290 6.57 -23.40 18.15
C TYR A 290 5.13 -22.90 17.98
N PHE A 291 4.30 -23.05 19.01
CA PHE A 291 3.05 -22.31 19.12
C PHE A 291 3.38 -20.83 19.31
N PHE A 292 3.19 -19.99 18.29
CA PHE A 292 3.59 -18.57 18.30
C PHE A 292 4.87 -18.31 19.11
N PRO A 293 6.04 -18.77 18.64
CA PRO A 293 7.26 -18.73 19.45
C PRO A 293 7.74 -17.28 19.56
N GLU A 294 7.70 -16.71 20.75
CA GLU A 294 8.13 -15.33 21.01
C GLU A 294 9.42 -15.33 21.82
N ASN A 295 10.48 -14.74 21.26
CA ASN A 295 11.79 -14.76 21.90
C ASN A 295 11.83 -13.77 23.07
N VAL A 296 12.44 -14.20 24.16
CA VAL A 296 12.66 -13.40 25.38
C VAL A 296 14.11 -13.42 25.84
N GLY A 297 14.94 -14.27 25.22
CA GLY A 297 16.39 -14.25 25.35
C GLY A 297 17.02 -14.99 24.17
N VAL A 298 18.09 -14.44 23.61
CA VAL A 298 18.83 -15.06 22.51
C VAL A 298 20.30 -14.73 22.70
N GLY A 299 21.15 -15.75 22.66
CA GLY A 299 22.61 -15.56 22.71
C GLY A 299 23.33 -16.58 21.84
N PHE A 300 24.46 -16.17 21.29
CA PHE A 300 25.25 -16.98 20.35
C PHE A 300 26.72 -16.98 20.75
N GLY A 301 27.37 -18.14 20.63
CA GLY A 301 28.78 -18.31 20.96
C GLY A 301 29.11 -18.02 22.44
N ILE A 302 28.16 -18.28 23.34
CA ILE A 302 28.36 -18.05 24.77
C ILE A 302 29.27 -19.14 25.33
N GLU A 303 30.27 -18.73 26.12
CA GLU A 303 31.24 -19.65 26.75
C GLU A 303 31.16 -19.64 28.28
N THR A 304 30.30 -18.80 28.84
CA THR A 304 30.14 -18.62 30.28
C THR A 304 28.76 -19.04 30.75
N VAL A 305 28.63 -19.25 32.07
CA VAL A 305 27.33 -19.30 32.72
C VAL A 305 26.61 -17.96 32.52
N THR A 306 25.30 -18.01 32.29
CA THR A 306 24.48 -16.80 32.09
C THR A 306 23.08 -17.00 32.67
N SER A 307 22.35 -15.90 32.83
CA SER A 307 21.00 -15.88 33.38
C SER A 307 20.10 -14.99 32.54
N ILE A 308 18.88 -15.44 32.28
CA ILE A 308 17.89 -14.72 31.48
C ILE A 308 16.64 -14.51 32.33
N GLU A 309 16.04 -13.32 32.25
CA GLU A 309 14.74 -13.03 32.85
C GLU A 309 13.66 -13.07 31.74
N PRO A 310 13.00 -14.22 31.51
CA PRO A 310 12.10 -14.38 30.36
C PRO A 310 10.81 -13.56 30.45
N THR A 311 10.43 -13.05 31.62
CA THR A 311 9.21 -12.23 31.83
C THR A 311 7.95 -12.80 31.16
N ALA A 312 7.52 -13.99 31.60
CA ALA A 312 6.36 -14.67 31.03
C ALA A 312 5.07 -13.81 31.07
N ASP A 313 4.14 -14.05 30.15
CA ASP A 313 2.90 -13.26 30.06
C ASP A 313 2.01 -13.51 31.29
N ASN A 314 1.87 -14.76 31.71
CA ASN A 314 1.13 -15.18 32.88
C ASN A 314 1.99 -16.03 33.83
N ILE A 315 1.53 -16.13 35.09
CA ILE A 315 2.06 -17.09 36.05
C ILE A 315 1.82 -18.51 35.52
N ASN A 316 2.77 -19.41 35.73
CA ASN A 316 2.81 -20.79 35.23
C ASN A 316 2.99 -20.98 33.71
N ASP A 317 3.15 -19.92 32.91
CA ASP A 317 3.46 -20.10 31.49
C ASP A 317 4.79 -20.86 31.32
N TRP A 318 4.83 -21.73 30.31
CA TRP A 318 6.01 -22.49 29.93
C TRP A 318 7.06 -21.58 29.28
N VAL A 319 8.28 -21.71 29.77
CA VAL A 319 9.49 -21.10 29.21
C VAL A 319 10.31 -22.20 28.57
N PHE A 320 10.58 -22.07 27.27
CA PHE A 320 11.37 -23.03 26.50
C PHE A 320 12.76 -22.46 26.27
N THR A 321 13.80 -23.28 26.42
CA THR A 321 15.18 -22.90 26.07
C THR A 321 15.79 -23.97 25.19
N LEU A 322 16.04 -23.60 23.93
CA LEU A 322 16.70 -24.45 22.95
C LEU A 322 18.19 -24.10 22.90
N PHE A 323 19.03 -25.09 23.16
CA PHE A 323 20.47 -25.01 23.01
C PHE A 323 20.92 -25.65 21.71
N THR A 324 21.90 -25.03 21.04
CA THR A 324 22.61 -25.62 19.90
C THR A 324 24.12 -25.41 20.04
N LYS A 325 24.91 -26.27 19.39
CA LYS A 325 26.38 -26.16 19.29
C LYS A 325 26.85 -26.53 17.89
N ASP A 326 28.08 -26.15 17.57
CA ASP A 326 28.68 -26.39 16.26
C ASP A 326 28.92 -27.88 15.95
N PHE A 327 29.10 -28.16 14.65
CA PHE A 327 29.38 -29.49 14.13
C PHE A 327 30.68 -30.06 14.72
N GLY A 328 30.64 -31.32 15.15
CA GLY A 328 31.82 -32.04 15.64
C GLY A 328 32.18 -31.78 17.11
N SER A 329 31.55 -30.80 17.77
CA SER A 329 31.75 -30.49 19.18
C SER A 329 31.43 -31.68 20.11
N LYS A 330 32.41 -32.11 20.91
CA LYS A 330 32.33 -33.32 21.75
C LYS A 330 31.84 -33.09 23.19
N TYR A 331 31.72 -31.84 23.63
CA TYR A 331 31.24 -31.50 24.98
C TYR A 331 29.72 -31.56 25.08
N GLU A 332 29.20 -31.72 26.30
CA GLU A 332 27.75 -31.71 26.57
C GLU A 332 27.18 -30.29 26.55
N LEU A 333 25.91 -30.17 26.13
CA LEU A 333 25.19 -28.89 26.16
C LEU A 333 24.80 -28.50 27.59
N PRO A 334 24.66 -27.20 27.90
CA PRO A 334 24.40 -26.69 29.24
C PRO A 334 23.14 -27.25 29.92
N GLU A 335 23.08 -27.08 31.24
CA GLU A 335 21.93 -27.42 32.09
C GLU A 335 21.17 -26.17 32.56
N VAL A 336 19.86 -26.30 32.72
CA VAL A 336 18.99 -25.25 33.27
C VAL A 336 18.33 -25.75 34.54
N ALA A 337 18.63 -25.11 35.67
CA ALA A 337 18.09 -25.51 36.96
C ALA A 337 16.55 -25.41 36.97
N GLY A 338 15.88 -26.47 37.44
CA GLY A 338 14.42 -26.54 37.53
C GLY A 338 13.67 -26.79 36.21
N ALA A 339 14.38 -26.88 35.08
CA ALA A 339 13.77 -27.23 33.79
C ALA A 339 13.73 -28.75 33.57
N THR A 340 12.73 -29.20 32.81
CA THR A 340 12.59 -30.58 32.35
C THR A 340 13.17 -30.73 30.96
N LEU A 341 13.91 -31.82 30.72
CA LEU A 341 14.39 -32.16 29.39
C LEU A 341 13.21 -32.58 28.49
N ILE A 342 13.02 -31.86 27.39
CA ILE A 342 11.98 -32.15 26.39
C ILE A 342 12.55 -32.96 25.24
N SER A 343 13.73 -32.58 24.76
CA SER A 343 14.39 -33.25 23.65
C SER A 343 15.91 -33.09 23.72
N LYS A 344 16.63 -34.12 23.29
CA LYS A 344 18.09 -34.10 23.18
C LYS A 344 18.50 -34.83 21.92
N GLY A 345 19.31 -34.19 21.10
CA GLY A 345 20.09 -34.82 20.03
C GLY A 345 21.57 -34.64 20.28
N LYS A 346 22.40 -35.00 19.29
CA LYS A 346 23.86 -34.86 19.40
C LYS A 346 24.33 -33.41 19.58
N ASN A 347 23.68 -32.47 18.88
CA ASN A 347 24.09 -31.06 18.78
C ASN A 347 23.02 -30.07 19.23
N TYR A 348 21.89 -30.55 19.74
CA TYR A 348 20.82 -29.70 20.27
C TYR A 348 20.23 -30.28 21.55
N LYS A 349 19.67 -29.41 22.38
CA LYS A 349 18.96 -29.78 23.61
C LYS A 349 17.85 -28.78 23.87
N LEU A 350 16.62 -29.25 24.03
CA LEU A 350 15.48 -28.44 24.41
C LEU A 350 15.07 -28.78 25.84
N VAL A 351 15.00 -27.75 26.68
CA VAL A 351 14.47 -27.84 28.04
C VAL A 351 13.30 -26.88 28.20
N ALA A 352 12.38 -27.19 29.10
CA ALA A 352 11.27 -26.30 29.42
C ALA A 352 10.89 -26.36 30.90
N GLY A 353 10.38 -25.25 31.44
CA GLY A 353 9.89 -25.19 32.81
C GLY A 353 8.79 -24.15 32.97
N GLN A 354 8.04 -24.24 34.08
CA GLN A 354 7.02 -23.27 34.47
C GLN A 354 7.52 -22.44 35.66
N ASN A 355 6.94 -21.27 35.89
CA ASN A 355 7.33 -20.34 36.98
C ASN A 355 8.81 -19.95 36.98
N MET A 356 9.43 -19.96 35.79
CA MET A 356 10.82 -19.59 35.61
C MET A 356 10.95 -18.07 35.61
N LYS A 357 11.15 -17.48 36.79
CA LYS A 357 11.48 -16.04 36.91
C LYS A 357 12.85 -15.73 36.32
N VAL A 358 13.79 -16.66 36.49
CA VAL A 358 15.14 -16.61 35.93
C VAL A 358 15.48 -17.97 35.35
N VAL A 359 16.05 -17.99 34.15
CA VAL A 359 16.62 -19.17 33.50
C VAL A 359 18.13 -19.14 33.76
N ASN A 360 18.59 -19.93 34.73
CA ASN A 360 20.02 -20.04 35.04
C ASN A 360 20.66 -21.13 34.20
N ILE A 361 21.52 -20.74 33.26
CA ILE A 361 22.27 -21.63 32.39
C ILE A 361 23.61 -21.96 33.07
N THR A 362 23.84 -23.25 33.32
CA THR A 362 24.95 -23.78 34.10
C THR A 362 25.62 -24.95 33.39
N SER A 363 26.72 -25.47 33.95
CA SER A 363 27.44 -26.64 33.41
C SER A 363 27.96 -26.42 31.98
N VAL A 364 28.45 -25.21 31.69
CA VAL A 364 28.98 -24.83 30.39
C VAL A 364 30.36 -25.46 30.19
N ALA A 365 30.49 -26.29 29.14
CA ALA A 365 31.71 -27.04 28.81
C ALA A 365 32.37 -26.62 27.48
N GLY A 366 31.77 -25.64 26.80
CA GLY A 366 32.24 -25.10 25.52
C GLY A 366 31.22 -24.10 24.94
N PRO A 367 31.50 -23.51 23.77
CA PRO A 367 30.62 -22.53 23.13
C PRO A 367 29.22 -23.09 22.88
N TYR A 368 28.19 -22.32 23.15
CA TYR A 368 26.81 -22.71 22.87
C TYR A 368 25.99 -21.51 22.41
N ASN A 369 24.91 -21.80 21.70
CA ASN A 369 23.87 -20.84 21.42
C ASN A 369 22.63 -21.20 22.24
N TYR A 370 21.85 -20.20 22.64
CA TYR A 370 20.56 -20.41 23.28
C TYR A 370 19.49 -19.54 22.63
N ARG A 371 18.28 -20.09 22.53
CA ARG A 371 17.07 -19.33 22.24
C ARG A 371 16.03 -19.67 23.29
N THR A 372 15.71 -18.68 24.11
CA THR A 372 14.66 -18.75 25.11
C THR A 372 13.41 -18.06 24.58
N TYR A 373 12.30 -18.80 24.54
CA TYR A 373 11.04 -18.31 23.97
C TYR A 373 9.82 -18.79 24.77
N LEU A 374 8.74 -18.05 24.59
CA LEU A 374 7.42 -18.31 25.14
C LEU A 374 6.48 -18.80 24.04
N GLN A 375 5.40 -19.47 24.44
CA GLN A 375 4.23 -19.65 23.59
C GLN A 375 3.28 -18.47 23.81
N SER A 376 3.39 -17.45 22.97
CA SER A 376 2.68 -16.18 23.18
C SER A 376 2.19 -15.57 21.88
N LYS A 377 0.96 -15.08 21.87
CA LYS A 377 0.46 -14.24 20.76
C LYS A 377 0.86 -12.78 20.91
N HIS A 378 1.40 -12.38 22.06
CA HIS A 378 1.80 -11.01 22.32
C HIS A 378 3.20 -10.77 21.75
N THR A 379 3.29 -9.88 20.78
CA THR A 379 4.51 -9.61 20.01
C THR A 379 4.62 -8.13 19.68
N LEU A 380 5.65 -7.75 18.94
CA LEU A 380 5.88 -6.39 18.48
C LEU A 380 6.53 -6.37 17.10
N LEU A 381 6.33 -5.28 16.39
CA LEU A 381 7.05 -4.94 15.17
C LEU A 381 7.91 -3.73 15.46
N PHE A 382 9.21 -3.83 15.23
CA PHE A 382 10.18 -2.77 15.47
C PHE A 382 11.02 -2.55 14.21
N ASP A 383 11.18 -1.29 13.83
CA ASP A 383 11.87 -0.90 12.61
C ASP A 383 12.78 0.31 12.83
N TYR A 384 13.85 0.36 12.04
CA TYR A 384 14.66 1.55 11.86
C TYR A 384 14.31 2.26 10.56
N ASN A 385 14.41 3.59 10.58
CA ASN A 385 14.10 4.49 9.48
C ASN A 385 15.12 5.62 9.42
N SER A 386 15.47 6.09 8.23
CA SER A 386 16.32 7.28 8.06
C SER A 386 15.59 8.60 8.29
N ASP A 387 14.27 8.55 8.50
CA ASP A 387 13.37 9.70 8.68
C ASP A 387 12.19 9.26 9.58
N MET A 388 11.84 10.08 10.58
CA MET A 388 10.77 9.83 11.54
C MET A 388 9.36 9.82 10.93
N MET A 389 9.19 10.26 9.70
CA MET A 389 7.91 10.32 8.99
C MET A 389 7.64 9.06 8.18
N ILE A 390 8.67 8.22 7.94
CA ILE A 390 8.50 6.88 7.39
C ILE A 390 7.67 6.07 8.36
N ASP A 391 6.55 5.54 7.89
CA ASP A 391 5.64 4.82 8.78
C ASP A 391 6.25 3.49 9.24
N VAL A 392 6.65 2.67 8.26
CA VAL A 392 7.16 1.31 8.45
C VAL A 392 8.52 1.20 7.80
N GLY A 393 9.46 0.53 8.46
CA GLY A 393 10.87 0.46 8.05
C GLY A 393 11.36 -0.97 7.90
N ASN A 394 12.58 -1.23 8.33
CA ASN A 394 13.14 -2.58 8.39
C ASN A 394 14.01 -2.77 9.65
N GLY A 395 14.46 -4.01 9.90
CA GLY A 395 15.33 -4.34 11.04
C GLY A 395 16.81 -3.97 10.85
N ILE A 396 17.16 -3.06 9.94
CA ILE A 396 18.54 -2.77 9.54
C ILE A 396 18.93 -1.35 9.95
N VAL A 397 20.02 -1.24 10.68
CA VAL A 397 20.69 0.01 11.05
C VAL A 397 21.79 0.26 10.06
N HIS A 398 21.78 1.42 9.43
CA HIS A 398 22.84 1.84 8.54
C HIS A 398 23.94 2.57 9.33
N LEU A 399 25.17 2.07 9.28
CA LEU A 399 26.30 2.71 9.97
C LEU A 399 26.60 4.08 9.37
N GLY A 400 26.82 5.07 10.23
CA GLY A 400 27.05 6.47 9.84
C GLY A 400 25.79 7.26 9.51
N VAL A 401 24.62 6.62 9.39
CA VAL A 401 23.32 7.27 9.17
C VAL A 401 22.65 7.51 10.51
N THR A 402 21.99 8.66 10.69
CA THR A 402 21.09 8.84 11.84
C THR A 402 19.82 8.00 11.64
N MET A 403 19.56 7.06 12.55
CA MET A 403 18.44 6.12 12.42
C MET A 403 17.36 6.40 13.49
N HIS A 404 16.15 6.73 13.05
CA HIS A 404 14.96 6.74 13.86
C HIS A 404 14.45 5.31 14.08
N SER A 405 13.84 5.04 15.24
CA SER A 405 13.24 3.74 15.52
C SER A 405 11.74 3.89 15.76
N THR A 406 10.93 3.06 15.13
CA THR A 406 9.48 3.02 15.31
C THR A 406 9.02 1.65 15.77
N ILE A 407 7.91 1.58 16.52
CA ILE A 407 7.40 0.34 17.08
C ILE A 407 5.87 0.27 17.09
N ARG A 408 5.35 -0.95 16.90
CA ARG A 408 3.95 -1.32 17.12
C ARG A 408 3.86 -2.57 17.99
N THR A 409 2.98 -2.57 18.99
CA THR A 409 2.75 -3.73 19.86
C THR A 409 1.48 -4.48 19.50
N PHE A 410 1.45 -5.78 19.84
CA PHE A 410 0.32 -6.67 19.67
C PHE A 410 0.11 -7.43 20.98
N GLY A 411 -1.10 -7.39 21.54
CA GLY A 411 -1.39 -7.99 22.85
C GLY A 411 -0.88 -7.19 24.05
N PHE A 412 -0.30 -6.00 23.82
CA PHE A 412 0.06 -5.02 24.85
C PHE A 412 -0.61 -3.67 24.57
N PRO A 413 -1.95 -3.60 24.59
CA PRO A 413 -2.63 -2.31 24.50
C PRO A 413 -2.24 -1.44 25.71
N GLU A 414 -2.12 -0.12 25.57
CA GLU A 414 -2.05 0.78 26.73
C GLU A 414 -0.91 0.51 27.75
N PHE A 415 0.26 0.06 27.29
CA PHE A 415 1.44 -0.03 28.15
C PHE A 415 1.80 1.33 28.78
N GLN A 416 2.29 1.33 30.03
CA GLN A 416 2.60 2.55 30.79
C GLN A 416 3.90 3.20 30.34
N SER A 417 4.90 2.37 30.03
CA SER A 417 6.18 2.79 29.48
C SER A 417 6.82 1.65 28.71
N MET A 418 7.71 1.99 27.78
CA MET A 418 8.47 1.02 27.02
C MET A 418 9.87 1.57 26.80
N SER A 419 10.85 0.67 26.85
CA SER A 419 12.19 0.97 26.41
C SER A 419 12.75 -0.13 25.52
N TYR A 420 13.77 0.20 24.74
CA TYR A 420 14.59 -0.80 24.08
C TYR A 420 16.07 -0.48 24.24
N HIS A 421 16.88 -1.52 24.27
CA HIS A 421 18.34 -1.45 24.19
C HIS A 421 18.87 -2.49 23.21
N ILE A 422 20.15 -2.39 22.86
CA ILE A 422 20.79 -3.25 21.88
C ILE A 422 21.95 -4.00 22.52
N THR A 423 21.99 -5.31 22.31
CA THR A 423 23.10 -6.17 22.72
C THR A 423 23.73 -6.86 21.52
N GLN A 424 24.99 -7.26 21.68
CA GLN A 424 25.68 -8.15 20.75
C GLN A 424 25.25 -9.60 20.99
N ALA A 425 25.67 -10.49 20.09
CA ALA A 425 25.50 -11.94 20.22
C ALA A 425 25.97 -12.53 21.57
N ASN A 426 26.96 -11.92 22.22
CA ASN A 426 27.51 -12.34 23.51
C ASN A 426 26.89 -11.60 24.72
N ASP A 427 25.72 -11.00 24.56
CA ASP A 427 25.02 -10.20 25.57
C ASP A 427 25.75 -8.89 25.98
N LYS A 428 26.84 -8.52 25.31
CA LYS A 428 27.48 -7.22 25.55
C LYS A 428 26.53 -6.10 25.14
N LEU A 429 26.26 -5.19 26.06
CA LEU A 429 25.52 -3.96 25.78
C LEU A 429 26.26 -3.15 24.70
N VAL A 430 25.59 -2.92 23.57
CA VAL A 430 26.05 -2.00 22.53
C VAL A 430 25.62 -0.59 22.90
N ARG A 431 24.41 -0.44 23.46
CA ARG A 431 23.89 0.87 23.83
C ARG A 431 22.85 0.83 24.94
N GLU A 432 22.82 1.91 25.72
CA GLU A 432 21.80 2.24 26.71
C GLU A 432 20.38 2.35 26.13
N ALA A 433 19.40 2.27 27.03
CA ALA A 433 18.00 2.18 26.70
C ALA A 433 17.37 3.53 26.28
N TYR A 434 16.56 3.52 25.22
CA TYR A 434 15.69 4.65 24.86
C TYR A 434 14.28 4.41 25.35
N MET A 435 13.61 5.48 25.76
CA MET A 435 12.20 5.46 26.14
C MET A 435 11.33 5.72 24.91
N ALA A 436 10.24 4.96 24.79
CA ALA A 436 9.25 5.17 23.73
C ALA A 436 8.43 6.44 24.00
N PHE A 437 8.08 7.15 22.93
CA PHE A 437 7.11 8.22 22.94
C PHE A 437 6.11 8.05 21.79
N LYS A 438 4.88 8.57 21.97
CA LYS A 438 3.86 8.52 20.92
C LYS A 438 4.24 9.49 19.81
N ARG A 439 4.20 9.02 18.56
CA ARG A 439 4.57 9.84 17.40
C ARG A 439 3.62 11.04 17.22
N PRO A 440 4.13 12.24 16.93
CA PRO A 440 3.31 13.44 16.74
C PRO A 440 2.27 13.34 15.62
N GLN A 441 2.50 12.49 14.62
CA GLN A 441 1.65 12.38 13.45
C GLN A 441 0.37 11.56 13.69
N GLU A 442 0.21 10.98 14.90
CA GLU A 442 -0.91 10.24 15.52
C GLU A 442 -1.58 9.08 14.75
N ASP A 443 -1.59 9.14 13.42
CA ASP A 443 -2.19 8.15 12.54
C ASP A 443 -1.22 7.09 12.09
N CYS A 444 0.07 7.20 12.39
CA CYS A 444 1.05 6.24 11.90
C CYS A 444 0.64 4.81 12.29
N THR A 445 0.82 3.88 11.36
CA THR A 445 0.66 2.46 11.62
C THR A 445 1.57 2.02 12.77
N PHE A 446 2.80 2.54 12.82
CA PHE A 446 3.70 2.38 13.97
C PHE A 446 3.55 3.61 14.86
N GLU A 447 2.72 3.51 15.90
CA GLU A 447 2.24 4.64 16.71
C GLU A 447 3.31 5.23 17.63
N TRP A 448 4.36 4.46 17.93
CA TRP A 448 5.40 4.81 18.89
C TRP A 448 6.75 4.91 18.20
N ALA A 449 7.59 5.79 18.73
CA ALA A 449 8.96 5.98 18.28
C ALA A 449 9.90 6.18 19.45
N PHE A 450 11.18 6.25 19.14
CA PHE A 450 12.26 6.53 20.08
C PHE A 450 13.12 7.68 19.55
N ASP A 451 13.93 8.27 20.43
CA ASP A 451 14.88 9.28 20.00
C ASP A 451 15.85 8.70 18.94
N PRO A 452 16.31 9.53 17.99
CA PRO A 452 17.18 9.08 16.92
C PRO A 452 18.51 8.52 17.45
N TRP A 453 18.96 7.43 16.82
CA TRP A 453 20.32 6.95 16.93
C TRP A 453 21.23 7.80 16.04
N VAL A 454 21.87 8.82 16.61
CA VAL A 454 22.75 9.71 15.85
C VAL A 454 24.13 9.09 15.58
N ASN A 455 24.74 8.41 16.57
CA ASN A 455 26.08 7.82 16.45
C ASN A 455 26.06 6.33 16.08
N THR A 456 25.52 5.96 14.93
CA THR A 456 25.39 4.55 14.51
C THR A 456 26.71 3.83 14.29
N ILE A 457 27.83 4.55 14.12
CA ILE A 457 29.17 3.96 13.95
C ILE A 457 29.63 3.12 15.15
N GLU A 458 29.02 3.30 16.32
CA GLU A 458 29.27 2.48 17.51
C GLU A 458 28.64 1.09 17.43
N CYS A 459 27.73 0.86 16.47
CA CYS A 459 27.16 -0.47 16.29
C CYS A 459 28.19 -1.40 15.64
N PRO A 460 28.43 -2.61 16.19
CA PRO A 460 29.26 -3.59 15.52
C PRO A 460 28.60 -4.03 14.20
N PRO A 461 29.33 -4.08 13.09
CA PRO A 461 28.86 -4.68 11.84
C PRO A 461 28.32 -6.10 12.08
N GLY A 462 27.16 -6.42 11.51
CA GLY A 462 26.54 -7.73 11.63
C GLY A 462 25.29 -7.80 12.51
N PRO A 463 24.90 -9.03 12.94
CA PRO A 463 23.66 -9.24 13.68
C PRO A 463 23.73 -8.65 15.09
N ILE A 464 22.62 -8.04 15.50
CA ILE A 464 22.40 -7.49 16.83
C ILE A 464 21.09 -8.00 17.41
N THR A 465 21.01 -7.99 18.73
CA THR A 465 19.82 -8.38 19.48
C THR A 465 19.15 -7.13 20.04
N GLN A 466 17.87 -6.93 19.72
CA GLN A 466 17.08 -5.81 20.23
C GLN A 466 16.22 -6.30 21.38
N VAL A 467 16.46 -5.76 22.57
CA VAL A 467 15.75 -6.14 23.79
C VAL A 467 14.76 -5.05 24.15
N HIS A 468 13.48 -5.38 24.09
CA HIS A 468 12.36 -4.49 24.38
C HIS A 468 11.78 -4.82 25.74
N LEU A 469 11.60 -3.81 26.59
CA LEU A 469 11.03 -3.95 27.92
C LEU A 469 9.81 -3.03 28.05
N LEU A 470 8.63 -3.61 28.24
CA LEU A 470 7.37 -2.91 28.36
C LEU A 470 6.86 -3.01 29.79
N ASN A 471 6.45 -1.92 30.41
CA ASN A 471 5.67 -1.94 31.65
C ASN A 471 4.18 -2.03 31.30
N TYR A 472 3.60 -3.21 31.47
CA TYR A 472 2.20 -3.51 31.16
C TYR A 472 1.50 -3.99 32.44
N ASP A 473 0.43 -3.29 32.84
CA ASP A 473 -0.30 -3.52 34.10
C ASP A 473 0.58 -3.53 35.37
N GLY A 474 1.68 -2.76 35.37
CA GLY A 474 2.64 -2.72 36.49
C GLY A 474 3.67 -3.85 36.47
N TYR A 475 3.66 -4.71 35.44
CA TYR A 475 4.61 -5.80 35.25
C TYR A 475 5.48 -5.56 34.03
N TYR A 476 6.79 -5.78 34.18
CA TYR A 476 7.70 -5.74 33.04
C TYR A 476 7.56 -6.98 32.16
N LYS A 477 7.39 -6.75 30.86
CA LYS A 477 7.28 -7.74 29.78
C LYS A 477 8.39 -7.50 28.77
N GLY A 478 9.25 -8.50 28.59
CA GLY A 478 10.39 -8.50 27.70
C GLY A 478 10.07 -9.17 26.37
N ARG A 479 10.60 -8.63 25.27
CA ARG A 479 10.61 -9.26 23.94
C ARG A 479 11.95 -9.02 23.28
N VAL A 480 12.40 -10.00 22.49
CA VAL A 480 13.69 -9.94 21.80
C VAL A 480 13.50 -10.11 20.30
N THR A 481 13.85 -9.08 19.53
CA THR A 481 13.78 -9.10 18.06
C THR A 481 15.17 -9.07 17.43
N PRO A 482 15.34 -9.68 16.26
CA PRO A 482 16.60 -9.60 15.54
C PRO A 482 16.76 -8.21 14.91
N GLY A 483 18.00 -7.73 14.85
CA GLY A 483 18.39 -6.58 14.05
C GLY A 483 19.74 -6.81 13.37
N TYR A 484 20.16 -5.86 12.55
CA TYR A 484 21.44 -5.93 11.85
C TYR A 484 22.04 -4.54 11.67
N CYS A 485 23.36 -4.43 11.85
CA CYS A 485 24.11 -3.22 11.55
C CYS A 485 24.90 -3.38 10.25
N ASP A 486 24.50 -2.60 9.26
CA ASP A 486 24.93 -2.64 7.86
C ASP A 486 26.06 -1.64 7.61
N GLU A 487 27.16 -2.16 7.08
CA GLU A 487 28.27 -1.34 6.56
C GLU A 487 27.91 -0.82 5.17
N ILE A 488 27.63 0.48 5.04
CA ILE A 488 27.34 1.07 3.73
C ILE A 488 28.63 1.24 2.91
N ALA A 489 28.58 0.89 1.62
CA ALA A 489 29.65 1.27 0.69
C ALA A 489 29.63 2.77 0.31
N HIS A 490 30.79 3.42 0.27
CA HIS A 490 30.91 4.78 -0.26
C HIS A 490 30.68 4.86 -1.78
N TYR A 491 30.13 5.99 -2.21
CA TYR A 491 30.09 6.39 -3.61
C TYR A 491 31.50 6.83 -4.07
N SER A 492 32.14 6.06 -4.95
CA SER A 492 33.21 6.57 -5.82
C SER A 492 32.53 7.31 -6.98
N PRO A 493 32.91 8.55 -7.32
CA PRO A 493 32.16 9.35 -8.27
C PRO A 493 32.43 8.90 -9.71
N GLN A 494 31.88 7.77 -10.12
CA GLN A 494 31.72 7.37 -11.52
C GLN A 494 30.46 6.51 -11.68
N ILE A 495 29.33 7.19 -11.87
CA ILE A 495 28.36 7.02 -12.96
C ILE A 495 27.32 8.10 -12.67
N GLN A 496 27.46 9.25 -13.33
CA GLN A 496 26.35 10.20 -13.46
C GLN A 496 25.17 9.38 -13.97
N GLY A 497 24.23 9.03 -13.08
CA GLY A 497 22.94 8.51 -13.50
C GLY A 497 22.38 9.59 -14.40
N ASN A 498 22.31 9.30 -15.71
CA ASN A 498 22.06 10.25 -16.79
C ASN A 498 21.49 11.57 -16.28
N ILE A 499 22.40 12.48 -15.94
CA ILE A 499 22.03 13.86 -15.72
C ILE A 499 21.59 14.26 -17.12
N VAL A 500 20.28 14.37 -17.35
CA VAL A 500 19.83 15.31 -18.36
C VAL A 500 20.56 16.58 -17.98
N PRO A 501 21.54 17.05 -18.79
CA PRO A 501 22.38 18.14 -18.37
C PRO A 501 21.47 19.23 -17.84
N ASP A 502 21.89 19.89 -16.78
CA ASP A 502 21.39 21.21 -16.45
C ASP A 502 21.79 22.12 -17.62
N VAL A 503 21.14 21.89 -18.77
CA VAL A 503 21.00 22.86 -19.82
C VAL A 503 20.28 23.92 -19.06
N GLN A 504 21.05 24.93 -18.63
CA GLN A 504 20.56 26.28 -18.40
C GLN A 504 19.36 26.41 -19.34
N ARG A 505 18.13 26.39 -18.79
CA ARG A 505 16.94 26.53 -19.60
C ARG A 505 17.00 27.96 -20.12
N ASN A 506 17.79 28.13 -21.16
CA ASN A 506 17.75 29.23 -22.06
C ASN A 506 16.36 29.10 -22.64
N PHE A 507 15.46 29.89 -22.10
CA PHE A 507 14.17 30.16 -22.70
C PHE A 507 14.47 30.61 -24.13
N VAL A 508 14.40 29.67 -25.07
CA VAL A 508 14.44 29.99 -26.49
C VAL A 508 13.06 30.57 -26.80
N PHE A 509 12.97 31.88 -26.63
CA PHE A 509 12.03 32.71 -27.37
C PHE A 509 12.47 32.63 -28.83
N ASP A 510 11.69 32.02 -29.72
CA ASP A 510 11.36 32.68 -30.99
C ASP A 510 10.34 31.90 -31.87
N HIS A 511 9.64 32.67 -32.71
CA HIS A 511 8.85 32.34 -33.91
C HIS A 511 7.37 31.97 -33.78
N SER A 512 6.56 33.03 -33.75
CA SER A 512 5.48 33.36 -34.72
C SER A 512 4.64 32.22 -35.34
N ARG A 513 3.33 32.20 -35.03
CA ARG A 513 2.17 32.32 -35.96
C ARG A 513 0.86 31.93 -35.26
N ALA A 514 -0.21 32.70 -35.55
CA ALA A 514 -1.62 32.55 -35.17
C ALA A 514 -1.87 32.13 -33.70
N ILE A 515 -2.40 33.06 -32.86
CA ILE A 515 -2.49 32.91 -31.40
C ILE A 515 -3.48 31.81 -30.98
N THR A 516 -3.07 30.56 -31.12
CA THR A 516 -3.36 29.49 -30.17
C THR A 516 -2.37 29.71 -29.03
N GLN A 517 -2.85 29.85 -27.79
CA GLN A 517 -1.98 30.07 -26.62
C GLN A 517 -1.16 28.79 -26.39
N SER A 518 0.16 28.87 -26.59
CA SER A 518 1.11 27.80 -26.32
C SER A 518 1.57 27.79 -24.88
N CYS A 519 1.91 26.62 -24.35
CA CYS A 519 2.43 26.45 -22.99
C CYS A 519 3.94 26.18 -23.03
N PRO A 520 4.77 26.89 -22.24
CA PRO A 520 6.21 26.63 -22.21
C PRO A 520 6.55 25.30 -21.53
N VAL A 521 5.66 24.77 -20.70
CA VAL A 521 5.78 23.46 -20.04
C VAL A 521 4.45 22.74 -20.14
N THR A 522 4.47 21.55 -20.75
CA THR A 522 3.31 20.64 -20.82
C THR A 522 3.19 19.85 -19.51
N ASN A 523 2.03 19.92 -18.89
CA ASN A 523 1.68 19.10 -17.73
C ASN A 523 1.27 17.68 -18.16
N ILE A 524 2.27 16.85 -18.46
CA ILE A 524 2.07 15.46 -18.92
C ILE A 524 1.08 14.72 -17.99
N ASN A 525 1.16 14.90 -16.66
CA ASN A 525 0.28 14.24 -15.70
C ASN A 525 -1.22 14.54 -15.91
N ALA A 526 -1.58 15.68 -16.51
CA ALA A 526 -2.97 16.02 -16.82
C ALA A 526 -3.55 15.27 -18.04
N ILE A 527 -2.69 14.65 -18.89
CA ILE A 527 -3.11 13.95 -20.11
C ILE A 527 -3.93 12.70 -19.76
N ASN A 528 -3.40 11.89 -18.85
CA ASN A 528 -4.00 10.67 -18.31
C ASN A 528 -4.34 10.82 -16.83
N ASP A 529 -4.77 12.01 -16.43
CA ASP A 529 -5.21 12.25 -15.06
C ASP A 529 -6.28 11.22 -14.66
N PRO A 530 -6.10 10.47 -13.57
CA PRO A 530 -7.01 9.36 -13.27
C PRO A 530 -8.44 9.79 -12.96
N ARG A 531 -8.70 11.09 -12.71
CA ARG A 531 -10.07 11.66 -12.62
C ARG A 531 -10.83 11.61 -13.95
N LEU A 532 -10.13 11.37 -15.05
CA LEU A 532 -10.72 11.14 -16.37
C LEU A 532 -11.17 9.68 -16.55
N GLU A 533 -10.75 8.77 -15.67
CA GLU A 533 -10.96 7.32 -15.77
C GLU A 533 -12.08 6.79 -14.85
N SER A 534 -12.37 5.50 -14.97
CA SER A 534 -13.23 4.80 -14.03
C SER A 534 -12.56 4.66 -12.64
N PRO A 535 -13.34 4.63 -11.54
CA PRO A 535 -12.80 4.40 -10.20
C PRO A 535 -12.04 3.09 -10.08
N ASN A 536 -10.88 3.14 -9.42
CA ASN A 536 -9.99 2.00 -9.19
C ASN A 536 -9.98 1.53 -7.73
N GLN A 537 -10.60 2.29 -6.82
CA GLN A 537 -10.75 1.90 -5.43
C GLN A 537 -12.17 2.17 -4.92
N PHE A 538 -12.66 1.29 -4.08
CA PHE A 538 -13.99 1.35 -3.47
C PHE A 538 -13.86 1.20 -1.95
N ILE A 539 -14.21 2.26 -1.21
CA ILE A 539 -14.05 2.32 0.24
C ILE A 539 -15.44 2.28 0.88
N PHE A 540 -15.69 1.30 1.73
CA PHE A 540 -16.90 1.21 2.54
C PHE A 540 -16.61 1.78 3.92
N ILE A 541 -17.42 2.74 4.38
CA ILE A 541 -17.33 3.30 5.73
C ILE A 541 -18.64 3.01 6.44
N LEU A 542 -18.59 2.26 7.55
CA LEU A 542 -19.79 1.79 8.25
C LEU A 542 -19.87 2.36 9.67
N GLU A 543 -20.90 3.17 9.93
CA GLU A 543 -21.25 3.63 11.28
C GLU A 543 -21.85 2.48 12.11
N GLN A 544 -21.29 2.21 13.30
CA GLN A 544 -21.70 1.12 14.21
C GLN A 544 -22.94 1.46 15.05
N HIS A 545 -23.96 2.03 14.42
CA HIS A 545 -25.26 2.28 15.05
C HIS A 545 -26.20 1.07 14.88
N SER A 546 -26.96 0.70 15.92
CA SER A 546 -27.82 -0.50 15.90
C SER A 546 -28.90 -0.46 14.83
N GLY A 547 -29.37 0.74 14.47
CA GLY A 547 -30.29 0.96 13.34
C GLY A 547 -29.72 0.55 11.97
N ASN A 548 -28.41 0.35 11.85
CA ASN A 548 -27.76 -0.02 10.58
C ASN A 548 -27.57 -1.53 10.41
N LYS A 549 -27.78 -2.32 11.47
CA LYS A 549 -27.49 -3.76 11.51
C LYS A 549 -28.13 -4.55 10.37
N ASN A 550 -29.41 -4.30 10.09
CA ASN A 550 -30.14 -5.03 9.04
C ASN A 550 -29.57 -4.71 7.65
N ILE A 551 -29.23 -3.45 7.39
CA ILE A 551 -28.62 -3.02 6.13
C ILE A 551 -27.24 -3.64 5.95
N TYR A 552 -26.42 -3.71 7.00
CA TYR A 552 -25.12 -4.35 6.90
C TYR A 552 -25.22 -5.86 6.70
N THR A 553 -26.25 -6.50 7.26
CA THR A 553 -26.54 -7.92 7.00
C THR A 553 -26.88 -8.14 5.52
N THR A 554 -27.75 -7.30 4.94
CA THR A 554 -28.05 -7.33 3.49
C THR A 554 -26.79 -7.06 2.66
N LEU A 555 -26.01 -6.05 3.03
CA LEU A 555 -24.77 -5.68 2.36
C LEU A 555 -23.77 -6.84 2.35
N ALA A 556 -23.55 -7.52 3.49
CA ALA A 556 -22.66 -8.67 3.60
C ALA A 556 -23.14 -9.89 2.78
N ALA A 557 -24.45 -10.10 2.71
CA ALA A 557 -25.03 -11.15 1.88
C ALA A 557 -24.81 -10.90 0.38
N GLU A 558 -24.85 -9.63 -0.05
CA GLU A 558 -24.73 -9.24 -1.46
C GLU A 558 -23.34 -8.73 -1.88
N ILE A 559 -22.38 -8.61 -0.95
CA ILE A 559 -21.08 -7.95 -1.19
C ILE A 559 -20.33 -8.56 -2.39
N GLU A 560 -20.42 -9.86 -2.59
CA GLU A 560 -19.82 -10.55 -3.72
C GLU A 560 -20.39 -10.09 -5.06
N LYS A 561 -21.72 -9.95 -5.15
CA LYS A 561 -22.37 -9.43 -6.35
C LYS A 561 -21.96 -7.98 -6.59
N ILE A 562 -21.92 -7.18 -5.51
CA ILE A 562 -21.55 -5.76 -5.57
C ILE A 562 -20.10 -5.57 -6.05
N VAL A 563 -19.15 -6.31 -5.47
CA VAL A 563 -17.73 -6.30 -5.88
C VAL A 563 -17.59 -6.70 -7.36
N ASN A 564 -18.33 -7.71 -7.80
CA ASN A 564 -18.28 -8.19 -9.18
C ASN A 564 -18.85 -7.20 -10.21
N LEU A 565 -19.66 -6.20 -9.83
CA LEU A 565 -20.13 -5.14 -10.73
C LEU A 565 -18.98 -4.31 -11.33
N THR A 566 -17.82 -4.31 -10.67
CA THR A 566 -16.69 -3.45 -11.00
C THR A 566 -15.66 -4.11 -11.92
N ASN A 567 -15.87 -5.38 -12.30
CA ASN A 567 -14.90 -6.23 -12.99
C ASN A 567 -13.51 -6.18 -12.31
N PRO A 568 -13.41 -6.61 -11.04
CA PRO A 568 -12.28 -6.29 -10.18
C PRO A 568 -10.96 -6.96 -10.57
N VAL A 569 -11.00 -7.97 -11.43
CA VAL A 569 -9.85 -8.83 -11.72
C VAL A 569 -9.91 -9.39 -13.15
N THR A 570 -8.74 -9.48 -13.76
CA THR A 570 -8.45 -10.19 -15.01
C THR A 570 -7.44 -11.31 -14.73
N ASP A 571 -7.09 -12.12 -15.71
CA ASP A 571 -6.09 -13.19 -15.52
C ASP A 571 -4.73 -12.64 -15.08
N SER A 572 -4.32 -11.48 -15.61
CA SER A 572 -3.00 -10.88 -15.39
C SER A 572 -2.98 -9.65 -14.47
N SER A 573 -4.13 -9.09 -14.09
CA SER A 573 -4.20 -7.85 -13.30
C SER A 573 -5.39 -7.78 -12.34
N TYR A 574 -5.16 -7.21 -11.15
CA TYR A 574 -6.22 -6.71 -10.29
C TYR A 574 -6.56 -5.28 -10.70
N GLN A 575 -7.79 -5.10 -11.17
CA GLN A 575 -8.27 -3.83 -11.70
C GLN A 575 -8.73 -2.88 -10.59
N LYS A 576 -9.18 -3.43 -9.45
CA LYS A 576 -9.84 -2.66 -8.38
C LYS A 576 -9.30 -3.01 -7.00
N GLU A 577 -9.39 -2.06 -6.08
CA GLU A 577 -9.08 -2.23 -4.66
C GLU A 577 -10.30 -1.91 -3.79
N PHE A 578 -10.45 -2.63 -2.68
CA PHE A 578 -11.58 -2.48 -1.79
C PHE A 578 -11.11 -2.30 -0.35
N THR A 579 -11.69 -1.33 0.34
CA THR A 579 -11.33 -0.99 1.73
C THR A 579 -12.59 -0.98 2.60
N LEU A 580 -12.46 -1.45 3.84
CA LEU A 580 -13.49 -1.32 4.87
C LEU A 580 -12.96 -0.47 6.04
N ILE A 581 -13.73 0.55 6.40
CA ILE A 581 -13.55 1.40 7.58
C ILE A 581 -14.82 1.27 8.43
N VAL A 582 -14.66 1.18 9.75
CA VAL A 582 -15.79 1.17 10.68
C VAL A 582 -15.58 2.20 11.77
N PHE A 583 -16.66 2.83 12.23
CA PHE A 583 -16.55 3.89 13.23
C PHE A 583 -17.78 4.00 14.13
N ASN A 584 -17.58 4.60 15.30
CA ASN A 584 -18.61 5.04 16.24
C ASN A 584 -18.23 6.41 16.85
N ASP A 585 -18.68 6.69 18.05
CA ASP A 585 -18.39 7.90 18.82
C ASP A 585 -17.06 7.86 19.59
N VAL A 586 -16.42 6.69 19.66
CA VAL A 586 -15.16 6.47 20.42
C VAL A 586 -13.97 6.23 19.50
N LYS A 587 -14.15 5.48 18.41
CA LYS A 587 -13.08 5.08 17.49
C LYS A 587 -13.52 5.09 16.03
N SER A 588 -12.56 5.30 15.13
CA SER A 588 -12.66 5.06 13.69
C SER A 588 -11.45 4.26 13.25
N ARG A 589 -11.65 3.15 12.54
CA ARG A 589 -10.58 2.19 12.22
C ARG A 589 -10.68 1.66 10.79
N VAL A 590 -9.52 1.57 10.13
CA VAL A 590 -9.38 0.89 8.84
C VAL A 590 -9.24 -0.60 9.11
N MET A 591 -10.32 -1.35 8.90
CA MET A 591 -10.37 -2.78 9.18
C MET A 591 -9.47 -3.56 8.24
N PHE A 592 -9.60 -3.35 6.93
CA PHE A 592 -8.72 -3.96 5.94
C PHE A 592 -8.84 -3.26 4.58
N SER A 593 -7.81 -3.43 3.75
CA SER A 593 -7.83 -3.10 2.33
C SER A 593 -7.28 -4.28 1.53
N ALA A 594 -7.95 -4.63 0.43
CA ALA A 594 -7.59 -5.78 -0.40
C ALA A 594 -7.87 -5.52 -1.87
N TYR A 595 -6.90 -5.89 -2.71
CA TYR A 595 -7.03 -5.92 -4.17
C TYR A 595 -7.60 -7.25 -4.69
N ASN A 596 -7.41 -8.32 -3.92
CA ASN A 596 -8.02 -9.61 -4.24
C ASN A 596 -9.49 -9.58 -3.80
N PRO A 597 -10.45 -9.64 -4.73
CA PRO A 597 -11.87 -9.51 -4.42
C PRO A 597 -12.38 -10.63 -3.50
N LEU A 598 -11.86 -11.86 -3.65
CA LEU A 598 -12.25 -12.99 -2.80
C LEU A 598 -11.81 -12.76 -1.35
N ASN A 599 -10.58 -12.27 -1.15
CA ASN A 599 -10.09 -11.91 0.18
C ASN A 599 -10.92 -10.78 0.79
N PHE A 600 -11.24 -9.75 0.01
CA PHE A 600 -12.12 -8.67 0.47
C PHE A 600 -13.50 -9.20 0.90
N ILE A 601 -14.16 -10.00 0.05
CA ILE A 601 -15.50 -10.56 0.31
C ILE A 601 -15.49 -11.41 1.59
N LYS A 602 -14.49 -12.29 1.74
CA LYS A 602 -14.35 -13.15 2.91
C LYS A 602 -14.17 -12.32 4.19
N SER A 603 -13.19 -11.41 4.19
CA SER A 603 -12.92 -10.53 5.34
C SER A 603 -14.10 -9.62 5.66
N PHE A 604 -14.82 -9.12 4.65
CA PHE A 604 -16.00 -8.29 4.83
C PHE A 604 -17.09 -9.06 5.57
N ARG A 605 -17.45 -10.26 5.10
CA ARG A 605 -18.47 -11.09 5.76
C ARG A 605 -18.09 -11.43 7.21
N THR A 606 -16.82 -11.74 7.46
CA THR A 606 -16.32 -12.01 8.83
C THR A 606 -16.49 -10.78 9.72
N VAL A 607 -15.95 -9.63 9.30
CA VAL A 607 -16.01 -8.40 10.11
C VAL A 607 -17.44 -7.99 10.39
N ILE A 608 -18.34 -7.98 9.40
CA ILE A 608 -19.74 -7.58 9.61
C ILE A 608 -20.44 -8.46 10.66
N ASN A 609 -20.16 -9.76 10.68
CA ASN A 609 -20.73 -10.68 11.66
C ASN A 609 -20.21 -10.44 13.08
N GLU A 610 -19.03 -9.84 13.21
CA GLU A 610 -18.34 -9.57 14.48
C GLU A 610 -18.51 -8.12 14.96
N LEU A 611 -19.17 -7.25 14.17
CA LEU A 611 -19.39 -5.86 14.56
C LEU A 611 -20.28 -5.75 15.79
N GLU A 612 -19.80 -4.98 16.77
CA GLU A 612 -20.59 -4.50 17.89
C GLU A 612 -21.33 -3.22 17.50
N TYR A 613 -22.55 -3.04 17.98
CA TYR A 613 -23.41 -1.91 17.65
C TYR A 613 -23.90 -1.22 18.93
N VAL A 614 -24.03 0.10 18.87
CA VAL A 614 -24.58 0.91 19.97
C VAL A 614 -25.93 1.52 19.58
N ASN A 615 -26.82 1.69 20.55
CA ASN A 615 -28.17 2.21 20.32
C ASN A 615 -28.25 3.74 20.20
N GLN A 616 -27.25 4.44 20.74
CA GLN A 616 -27.14 5.89 20.70
C GLN A 616 -25.66 6.23 20.56
N LEU A 617 -25.37 7.22 19.73
CA LEU A 617 -24.03 7.78 19.53
C LEU A 617 -24.08 9.22 20.04
N GLU A 618 -23.18 9.61 20.95
CA GLU A 618 -23.14 10.98 21.48
C GLU A 618 -22.70 11.99 20.40
N SER A 619 -21.71 11.61 19.59
CA SER A 619 -21.24 12.34 18.41
C SER A 619 -20.49 11.36 17.48
N SER A 620 -20.59 11.50 16.16
CA SER A 620 -19.94 10.56 15.23
C SER A 620 -18.49 10.95 14.95
N LEU A 621 -17.52 10.01 14.97
CA LEU A 621 -16.16 10.22 14.44
C LEU A 621 -16.09 10.13 12.91
N GLY A 622 -17.16 10.53 12.23
CA GLY A 622 -17.28 10.45 10.78
C GLY A 622 -16.20 11.21 10.02
N LEU A 623 -15.83 12.39 10.51
CA LEU A 623 -14.77 13.22 9.92
C LEU A 623 -13.40 12.53 10.00
N LEU A 624 -13.15 11.79 11.08
CA LEU A 624 -11.94 10.97 11.18
C LEU A 624 -11.93 9.89 10.09
N SER A 625 -13.05 9.21 9.86
CA SER A 625 -13.17 8.20 8.80
C SER A 625 -12.95 8.77 7.40
N ILE A 626 -13.35 10.03 7.16
CA ILE A 626 -13.05 10.76 5.92
C ILE A 626 -11.55 10.98 5.77
N VAL A 627 -10.88 11.52 6.79
CA VAL A 627 -9.41 11.68 6.79
C VAL A 627 -8.71 10.35 6.53
N GLN A 628 -9.17 9.27 7.16
CA GLN A 628 -8.63 7.94 6.93
C GLN A 628 -8.83 7.48 5.49
N ALA A 629 -10.02 7.62 4.91
CA ALA A 629 -10.30 7.25 3.53
C ALA A 629 -9.43 8.03 2.53
N GLN A 630 -9.24 9.33 2.76
CA GLN A 630 -8.34 10.15 1.95
C GLN A 630 -6.89 9.66 2.03
N LYS A 631 -6.40 9.35 3.25
CA LYS A 631 -5.06 8.77 3.44
C LYS A 631 -4.93 7.37 2.83
N GLN A 632 -6.00 6.59 2.73
CA GLN A 632 -6.02 5.29 2.04
C GLN A 632 -6.07 5.42 0.51
N ASN A 633 -6.42 6.59 -0.03
CA ASN A 633 -6.43 6.82 -1.48
C ASN A 633 -5.02 7.09 -2.01
N ILE A 634 -4.36 6.03 -2.44
CA ILE A 634 -2.99 6.07 -2.97
C ILE A 634 -2.97 6.27 -4.49
N LYS A 635 -4.04 5.82 -5.15
CA LYS A 635 -4.19 5.82 -6.60
C LYS A 635 -5.59 6.26 -6.99
N PRO A 636 -5.75 7.45 -7.58
CA PRO A 636 -7.06 7.90 -8.04
C PRO A 636 -7.67 7.03 -9.15
N VAL A 637 -9.00 7.06 -9.33
CA VAL A 637 -10.02 7.66 -8.44
C VAL A 637 -10.69 6.65 -7.52
N SER A 638 -11.14 7.11 -6.36
CA SER A 638 -11.80 6.28 -5.34
C SER A 638 -13.25 6.70 -5.14
N GLN A 639 -14.16 5.72 -5.06
CA GLN A 639 -15.52 5.94 -4.57
C GLN A 639 -15.63 5.47 -3.13
N VAL A 640 -16.18 6.33 -2.28
CA VAL A 640 -16.48 6.01 -0.89
C VAL A 640 -17.98 5.81 -0.74
N TYR A 641 -18.38 4.73 -0.08
CA TYR A 641 -19.75 4.41 0.31
C TYR A 641 -19.85 4.54 1.83
N TYR A 642 -20.23 5.73 2.26
CA TYR A 642 -20.35 6.12 3.65
C TYR A 642 -21.75 5.81 4.15
N PHE A 643 -21.90 4.79 5.00
CA PHE A 643 -23.17 4.45 5.64
C PHE A 643 -23.31 5.18 6.97
N THR A 644 -24.41 5.90 7.14
CA THR A 644 -24.71 6.66 8.36
C THR A 644 -26.19 6.60 8.74
N ASN A 645 -26.48 6.82 10.01
CA ASN A 645 -27.81 6.83 10.60
C ASN A 645 -28.22 8.26 10.95
N GLN A 646 -29.42 8.66 10.54
CA GLN A 646 -29.94 10.00 10.82
C GLN A 646 -30.28 10.26 12.29
N ALA A 647 -30.24 9.23 13.15
CA ALA A 647 -30.29 9.41 14.59
C ALA A 647 -29.06 10.18 15.13
N THR A 648 -27.90 10.07 14.49
CA THR A 648 -26.69 10.79 14.88
C THR A 648 -26.70 12.19 14.26
N LYS A 649 -26.98 13.22 15.06
CA LYS A 649 -27.13 14.61 14.58
C LYS A 649 -25.84 15.44 14.58
N THR A 650 -24.79 14.97 15.26
CA THR A 650 -23.54 15.71 15.43
C THR A 650 -22.35 14.86 15.00
N VAL A 651 -21.33 15.51 14.44
CA VAL A 651 -20.01 14.93 14.19
C VAL A 651 -19.00 15.54 15.13
N ALA A 652 -18.12 14.71 15.69
CA ALA A 652 -17.00 15.17 16.47
C ALA A 652 -16.01 15.92 15.56
N GLN A 653 -15.65 17.14 15.94
CA GLN A 653 -14.61 17.89 15.26
C GLN A 653 -13.26 17.19 15.46
N VAL A 654 -12.49 17.08 14.39
CA VAL A 654 -11.12 16.55 14.42
C VAL A 654 -10.15 17.66 14.06
N ASN A 655 -9.01 17.75 14.76
CA ASN A 655 -7.98 18.79 14.56
C ASN A 655 -7.26 18.74 13.19
N ARG A 656 -7.80 18.02 12.20
CA ARG A 656 -7.09 17.66 10.96
C ARG A 656 -7.86 18.20 9.77
N GLY A 657 -7.16 18.42 8.64
CA GLY A 657 -7.73 18.95 7.40
C GLY A 657 -8.72 18.01 6.69
N TRP A 658 -9.81 17.62 7.36
CA TRP A 658 -10.93 16.86 6.80
C TRP A 658 -11.65 17.63 5.70
N ASP A 659 -11.54 18.95 5.74
CA ASP A 659 -12.05 19.94 4.81
C ASP A 659 -11.20 20.08 3.54
N ILE A 660 -9.95 19.60 3.56
CA ILE A 660 -9.13 19.41 2.37
C ILE A 660 -9.56 18.10 1.72
N ILE A 661 -10.54 18.18 0.82
CA ILE A 661 -10.99 17.02 0.02
C ILE A 661 -10.20 16.93 -1.28
N ASP A 662 -9.45 15.84 -1.44
CA ASP A 662 -8.78 15.52 -2.70
C ASP A 662 -9.82 15.36 -3.83
N ARG A 663 -9.52 15.89 -5.03
CA ARG A 663 -10.37 15.74 -6.23
C ARG A 663 -10.39 14.32 -6.80
N ASN A 664 -9.59 13.45 -6.22
CA ASN A 664 -9.42 12.05 -6.56
C ASN A 664 -10.40 11.10 -5.85
N ILE A 665 -11.29 11.63 -5.01
CA ILE A 665 -12.20 10.83 -4.19
C ILE A 665 -13.62 11.38 -4.25
N GLU A 666 -14.60 10.48 -4.34
CA GLU A 666 -16.03 10.78 -4.36
C GLU A 666 -16.69 10.19 -3.10
N PHE A 667 -17.34 11.00 -2.26
CA PHE A 667 -18.01 10.54 -1.04
C PHE A 667 -19.51 10.38 -1.22
N ASN A 668 -19.97 9.14 -1.35
CA ASN A 668 -21.39 8.81 -1.48
C ASN A 668 -21.96 8.41 -0.12
N PHE A 669 -22.92 9.18 0.38
CA PHE A 669 -23.55 8.98 1.67
C PHE A 669 -24.84 8.16 1.54
N PHE A 670 -24.88 7.04 2.24
CA PHE A 670 -26.03 6.14 2.38
C PHE A 670 -26.62 6.38 3.76
N THR A 671 -27.72 7.13 3.80
CA THR A 671 -28.40 7.51 5.04
C THR A 671 -29.56 6.58 5.31
N ILE A 672 -29.61 6.01 6.51
CA ILE A 672 -30.76 5.22 6.94
C ILE A 672 -31.75 6.18 7.60
N ALA A 673 -32.87 6.40 6.91
CA ALA A 673 -33.91 7.35 7.33
C ALA A 673 -35.30 6.87 6.88
N ASP A 674 -36.28 7.02 7.76
CA ASP A 674 -37.67 6.66 7.51
C ASP A 674 -38.49 7.81 6.86
N GLY A 675 -38.01 9.05 6.92
CA GLY A 675 -38.74 10.23 6.47
C GLY A 675 -39.93 10.63 7.34
N VAL A 676 -40.14 9.94 8.47
CA VAL A 676 -41.24 10.17 9.42
C VAL A 676 -40.68 10.69 10.73
N THR A 677 -39.75 9.96 11.33
CA THR A 677 -39.03 10.34 12.56
C THR A 677 -37.67 10.97 12.28
N THR A 678 -37.15 10.74 11.07
CA THR A 678 -35.83 11.20 10.64
C THR A 678 -35.91 11.98 9.33
N GLU A 679 -35.15 13.05 9.22
CA GLU A 679 -35.05 13.85 8.00
C GLU A 679 -34.23 13.12 6.92
N ILE A 680 -34.73 13.09 5.69
CA ILE A 680 -34.10 12.38 4.57
C ILE A 680 -33.01 13.20 3.85
N PHE A 681 -33.04 14.54 3.98
CA PHE A 681 -32.06 15.46 3.40
C PHE A 681 -30.98 15.90 4.36
N SER A 682 -31.08 15.56 5.65
CA SER A 682 -30.09 16.02 6.62
C SER A 682 -28.83 15.19 6.52
N LEU A 683 -27.70 15.84 6.35
CA LEU A 683 -26.41 15.37 6.85
C LEU A 683 -25.96 16.41 7.87
N PRO A 684 -25.14 16.05 8.87
CA PRO A 684 -24.33 17.02 9.58
C PRO A 684 -23.65 17.97 8.58
N THR A 685 -23.61 19.26 8.88
CA THR A 685 -23.19 20.32 7.95
C THR A 685 -21.85 19.99 7.28
N GLU A 686 -20.90 19.48 8.04
CA GLU A 686 -19.56 19.09 7.59
C GLU A 686 -19.61 17.93 6.59
N LEU A 687 -20.45 16.91 6.83
CA LEU A 687 -20.62 15.78 5.90
C LEU A 687 -21.35 16.21 4.62
N ASN A 688 -22.30 17.14 4.71
CA ASN A 688 -22.95 17.73 3.54
C ASN A 688 -21.93 18.50 2.67
N LEU A 689 -21.02 19.26 3.30
CA LEU A 689 -19.93 19.91 2.59
C LEU A 689 -19.02 18.91 1.89
N VAL A 690 -18.63 17.81 2.56
CA VAL A 690 -17.83 16.75 1.94
C VAL A 690 -18.54 16.08 0.77
N GLN A 691 -19.85 15.82 0.90
CA GLN A 691 -20.68 15.31 -0.19
C GLN A 691 -20.64 16.23 -1.39
N LYS A 692 -20.77 17.55 -1.20
CA LYS A 692 -20.73 18.51 -2.32
C LYS A 692 -19.32 18.66 -2.89
N MET A 693 -18.29 18.88 -2.07
CA MET A 693 -16.89 19.04 -2.50
C MET A 693 -16.38 17.90 -3.36
N SER A 694 -16.78 16.67 -3.02
CA SER A 694 -16.37 15.46 -3.73
C SER A 694 -17.27 15.10 -4.92
N ASN A 695 -18.28 15.94 -5.24
CA ASN A 695 -19.36 15.59 -6.16
C ASN A 695 -19.99 14.23 -5.80
N GLY A 696 -20.17 13.96 -4.52
CA GLY A 696 -20.76 12.76 -3.97
C GLY A 696 -22.27 12.66 -4.18
N ARG A 697 -22.85 11.54 -3.76
CA ARG A 697 -24.30 11.29 -3.76
C ARG A 697 -24.86 11.29 -2.34
N LEU A 698 -26.13 11.60 -2.21
CA LEU A 698 -26.94 11.27 -1.03
C LEU A 698 -27.93 10.17 -1.46
N VAL A 699 -28.00 9.09 -0.69
CA VAL A 699 -28.84 7.94 -0.97
C VAL A 699 -29.58 7.55 0.30
N THR A 700 -30.90 7.64 0.28
CA THR A 700 -31.72 7.31 1.44
C THR A 700 -32.17 5.86 1.39
N LEU A 701 -31.85 5.09 2.43
CA LEU A 701 -32.25 3.71 2.62
C LEU A 701 -33.33 3.61 3.70
N GLY A 702 -34.29 2.71 3.51
CA GLY A 702 -35.15 2.25 4.59
C GLY A 702 -34.36 1.37 5.58
N SER A 703 -34.95 1.05 6.74
CA SER A 703 -34.32 0.21 7.75
C SER A 703 -34.20 -1.28 7.37
N ASN A 704 -34.97 -1.73 6.37
CA ASN A 704 -35.12 -3.14 6.00
C ASN A 704 -34.99 -3.38 4.48
N GLU A 705 -33.97 -2.81 3.86
CA GLU A 705 -33.69 -3.08 2.45
C GLU A 705 -33.30 -4.55 2.26
N LYS A 706 -34.03 -5.25 1.38
CA LYS A 706 -33.80 -6.67 1.08
C LYS A 706 -32.68 -6.88 0.05
N THR A 707 -32.34 -5.84 -0.70
CA THR A 707 -31.32 -5.87 -1.74
C THR A 707 -30.75 -4.48 -1.94
N LEU A 708 -29.45 -4.38 -2.19
CA LEU A 708 -28.70 -3.17 -2.50
C LEU A 708 -27.93 -3.30 -3.83
N VAL A 709 -27.80 -4.51 -4.38
CA VAL A 709 -26.99 -4.76 -5.59
C VAL A 709 -27.39 -3.89 -6.79
N ASN A 710 -28.70 -3.69 -7.02
CA ASN A 710 -29.19 -2.86 -8.13
C ASN A 710 -28.84 -1.39 -7.94
N LEU A 711 -28.88 -0.90 -6.70
CA LEU A 711 -28.48 0.46 -6.35
C LEU A 711 -26.99 0.67 -6.61
N PHE A 712 -26.14 -0.27 -6.20
CA PHE A 712 -24.71 -0.22 -6.50
C PHE A 712 -24.42 -0.28 -8.01
N ALA A 713 -25.18 -1.07 -8.78
CA ALA A 713 -25.02 -1.15 -10.24
C ALA A 713 -25.29 0.20 -10.93
N ASP A 714 -26.27 0.95 -10.42
CA ASP A 714 -26.61 2.29 -10.89
C ASP A 714 -25.62 3.38 -10.45
N ILE A 715 -24.80 3.13 -9.42
CA ILE A 715 -23.88 4.11 -8.84
C ILE A 715 -22.44 3.90 -9.34
N MET A 716 -21.92 2.68 -9.22
CA MET A 716 -20.50 2.33 -9.37
C MET A 716 -19.93 2.69 -10.75
N THR A 717 -20.76 2.67 -11.80
CA THR A 717 -20.32 2.86 -13.18
C THR A 717 -20.47 4.30 -13.69
N MET A 718 -21.09 5.19 -12.91
CA MET A 718 -21.37 6.58 -13.29
C MET A 718 -20.19 7.49 -12.94
N ASN A 719 -19.79 8.35 -13.88
CA ASN A 719 -18.64 9.26 -13.74
C ASN A 719 -18.95 10.72 -14.14
N ALA A 720 -20.19 11.02 -14.54
CA ALA A 720 -20.61 12.35 -14.96
C ALA A 720 -21.84 12.81 -14.17
N LEU A 721 -21.79 14.01 -13.58
CA LEU A 721 -22.94 14.70 -12.99
C LEU A 721 -23.41 15.80 -13.95
N THR A 722 -24.63 15.68 -14.46
CA THR A 722 -25.21 16.60 -15.46
C THR A 722 -26.36 17.43 -14.91
N THR A 723 -27.04 16.91 -13.88
CA THR A 723 -28.15 17.56 -13.18
C THR A 723 -28.01 17.27 -11.69
N ASP A 724 -28.05 18.30 -10.86
CA ASP A 724 -28.17 18.20 -9.39
C ASP A 724 -29.04 19.37 -8.93
N ASN A 725 -30.30 19.08 -8.61
CA ASN A 725 -31.29 20.07 -8.26
C ASN A 725 -32.11 19.62 -7.06
N GLN A 726 -32.43 20.56 -6.19
CA GLN A 726 -33.27 20.34 -5.03
C GLN A 726 -34.46 21.30 -5.09
N ASN A 727 -35.53 20.96 -4.39
CA ASN A 727 -36.67 21.84 -4.14
C ASN A 727 -37.22 21.55 -2.75
N TYR A 728 -37.47 22.59 -1.95
CA TYR A 728 -37.87 22.43 -0.54
C TYR A 728 -39.33 21.99 -0.38
N ASP A 729 -40.14 22.12 -1.42
CA ASP A 729 -41.53 21.68 -1.41
C ASP A 729 -41.90 21.00 -2.74
N CYS A 730 -41.98 19.68 -2.71
CA CYS A 730 -42.50 18.87 -3.82
C CYS A 730 -43.85 18.23 -3.45
N HIS A 731 -44.46 18.69 -2.37
CA HIS A 731 -45.70 18.17 -1.82
C HIS A 731 -46.92 18.95 -2.31
N LEU A 732 -46.89 20.28 -2.21
CA LEU A 732 -48.03 21.13 -2.58
C LEU A 732 -48.27 21.17 -4.09
N ALA A 733 -47.20 21.05 -4.88
CA ALA A 733 -47.25 20.97 -6.33
C ALA A 733 -46.13 20.06 -6.86
N PRO A 734 -46.34 19.39 -8.02
CA PRO A 734 -45.26 18.65 -8.67
C PRO A 734 -44.10 19.58 -9.00
N TYR A 735 -42.91 19.22 -8.57
CA TYR A 735 -41.69 19.92 -8.94
C TYR A 735 -41.33 19.58 -10.38
N ILE A 736 -41.26 20.59 -11.24
CA ILE A 736 -40.93 20.44 -12.66
C ILE A 736 -39.55 21.04 -12.89
N ASN A 737 -38.62 20.24 -13.38
CA ASN A 737 -37.26 20.71 -13.69
C ASN A 737 -36.73 20.09 -14.99
N ASN A 738 -35.73 20.74 -15.55
CA ASN A 738 -34.95 20.27 -16.68
C ASN A 738 -33.87 19.29 -16.19
N ALA A 739 -33.78 18.15 -16.84
CA ALA A 739 -32.68 17.21 -16.73
C ALA A 739 -31.86 17.23 -18.02
N PHE A 740 -30.55 17.05 -17.92
CA PHE A 740 -29.64 17.15 -19.06
C PHE A 740 -29.05 15.80 -19.41
N VAL A 741 -29.31 15.30 -20.63
CA VAL A 741 -28.89 13.98 -21.10
C VAL A 741 -28.02 14.10 -22.35
N GLU A 742 -26.78 13.61 -22.28
CA GLU A 742 -25.82 13.62 -23.39
C GLU A 742 -26.16 12.60 -24.50
N LYS A 743 -25.89 12.97 -25.77
CA LYS A 743 -26.06 12.13 -26.98
C LYS A 743 -25.25 10.83 -26.99
N ASN A 744 -24.10 10.80 -26.30
CA ASN A 744 -23.12 9.70 -26.37
C ASN A 744 -22.82 9.04 -25.01
N SER A 745 -23.74 9.12 -24.05
CA SER A 745 -23.60 8.42 -22.77
C SER A 745 -23.87 6.92 -22.91
N ALA A 746 -23.03 6.06 -22.32
CA ALA A 746 -23.23 4.62 -22.32
C ALA A 746 -24.37 4.15 -21.38
N ALA A 747 -24.73 4.99 -20.40
CA ALA A 747 -25.85 4.76 -19.49
C ALA A 747 -26.23 6.09 -18.82
N THR A 748 -27.52 6.25 -18.49
CA THR A 748 -28.07 7.45 -17.82
C THR A 748 -28.91 7.02 -16.63
N VAL A 749 -28.53 7.47 -15.44
CA VAL A 749 -29.19 7.16 -14.18
C VAL A 749 -29.82 8.42 -13.60
N PHE A 750 -31.12 8.35 -13.33
CA PHE A 750 -31.86 9.36 -12.58
C PHE A 750 -32.06 8.87 -11.16
N GLN A 751 -31.72 9.70 -10.18
CA GLN A 751 -31.94 9.40 -8.77
C GLN A 751 -32.81 10.48 -8.15
N PHE A 752 -33.87 10.03 -7.49
CA PHE A 752 -34.85 10.87 -6.81
C PHE A 752 -34.79 10.59 -5.32
N ILE A 753 -34.79 11.67 -4.54
CA ILE A 753 -34.90 11.64 -3.07
C ILE A 753 -36.11 12.48 -2.69
N GLY A 754 -36.93 12.04 -1.76
CA GLY A 754 -38.10 12.81 -1.29
C GLY A 754 -39.01 11.97 -0.40
N THR A 755 -39.69 12.54 0.59
CA THR A 755 -40.46 11.74 1.55
C THR A 755 -41.73 11.20 0.89
N GLY A 756 -41.82 9.88 0.73
CA GLY A 756 -42.97 9.24 0.09
C GLY A 756 -43.12 9.67 -1.37
N ILE A 757 -42.15 9.36 -2.23
CA ILE A 757 -42.17 9.68 -3.67
C ILE A 757 -43.43 9.07 -4.32
N LYS A 758 -44.22 9.89 -5.01
CA LYS A 758 -45.50 9.47 -5.64
C LYS A 758 -45.39 9.39 -7.15
N ASP A 759 -45.48 10.56 -7.80
CA ASP A 759 -45.60 10.69 -9.24
C ASP A 759 -44.26 11.13 -9.80
N ILE A 760 -43.68 10.34 -10.70
CA ILE A 760 -42.55 10.77 -11.52
C ILE A 760 -42.98 10.67 -12.98
N SER A 761 -42.76 11.74 -13.74
CA SER A 761 -42.88 11.71 -15.20
C SER A 761 -41.63 12.30 -15.83
N ILE A 762 -41.18 11.68 -16.90
CA ILE A 762 -39.97 12.06 -17.63
C ILE A 762 -40.34 12.10 -19.12
N THR A 763 -40.03 13.20 -19.78
CA THR A 763 -40.10 13.30 -21.24
C THR A 763 -38.74 13.70 -21.80
N ASP A 764 -38.34 13.07 -22.90
CA ASP A 764 -37.11 13.43 -23.60
C ASP A 764 -37.20 14.81 -24.27
N ALA A 765 -36.13 15.24 -24.95
CA ALA A 765 -36.06 16.54 -25.61
C ALA A 765 -37.09 16.72 -26.76
N SER A 766 -37.62 15.63 -27.30
CA SER A 766 -38.69 15.62 -28.32
C SER A 766 -40.10 15.55 -27.71
N GLY A 767 -40.21 15.47 -26.39
CA GLY A 767 -41.48 15.30 -25.67
C GLY A 767 -41.96 13.85 -25.59
N LYS A 768 -41.17 12.86 -26.05
CA LYS A 768 -41.51 11.44 -25.93
C LYS A 768 -41.43 11.03 -24.47
N SER A 769 -42.51 10.44 -23.95
CA SER A 769 -42.54 9.93 -22.57
C SER A 769 -41.57 8.77 -22.39
N VAL A 770 -40.80 8.84 -21.31
CA VAL A 770 -39.88 7.80 -20.86
C VAL A 770 -40.57 7.00 -19.76
N SER A 771 -40.64 5.68 -19.90
CA SER A 771 -41.28 4.84 -18.90
C SER A 771 -40.45 4.80 -17.60
N VAL A 772 -41.02 5.28 -16.50
CA VAL A 772 -40.37 5.32 -15.18
C VAL A 772 -40.28 3.92 -14.57
N ASP A 773 -41.41 3.21 -14.48
CA ASP A 773 -41.49 1.95 -13.73
C ASP A 773 -40.72 0.81 -14.40
N SER A 774 -40.72 0.73 -15.74
CA SER A 774 -39.96 -0.31 -16.46
C SER A 774 -38.44 -0.13 -16.35
N ASN A 775 -37.97 1.10 -16.11
CA ASN A 775 -36.55 1.42 -15.95
C ASN A 775 -36.12 1.55 -14.48
N THR A 776 -37.04 1.39 -13.53
CA THR A 776 -36.73 1.46 -12.11
C THR A 776 -35.94 0.22 -11.68
N ARG A 777 -34.74 0.43 -11.14
CA ARG A 777 -33.85 -0.66 -10.71
C ARG A 777 -33.81 -0.82 -9.19
N PHE A 778 -34.02 0.27 -8.46
CA PHE A 778 -34.09 0.29 -7.01
C PHE A 778 -35.07 1.36 -6.54
N GLN A 779 -35.91 1.03 -5.55
CA GLN A 779 -36.80 2.00 -4.93
C GLN A 779 -37.18 1.60 -3.51
N ASN A 780 -37.40 2.62 -2.68
CA ASN A 780 -38.10 2.54 -1.42
C ASN A 780 -39.05 3.75 -1.30
N GLY A 781 -39.66 3.98 -0.13
CA GLY A 781 -40.58 5.10 0.06
C GLY A 781 -39.94 6.48 -0.16
N ASN A 782 -38.63 6.61 0.06
CA ASN A 782 -37.93 7.89 0.10
C ASN A 782 -36.88 8.10 -1.00
N PHE A 783 -36.60 7.05 -1.79
CA PHE A 783 -35.57 7.04 -2.80
C PHE A 783 -35.96 6.18 -4.00
N LYS A 784 -35.72 6.66 -5.23
CA LYS A 784 -35.95 5.91 -6.47
C LYS A 784 -34.78 6.11 -7.44
N SER A 785 -34.19 5.01 -7.92
CA SER A 785 -33.13 4.97 -8.93
C SER A 785 -33.66 4.35 -10.22
N ILE A 786 -33.49 5.09 -11.31
CA ILE A 786 -34.00 4.75 -12.64
C ILE A 786 -32.83 4.75 -13.61
N ASN A 787 -32.59 3.62 -14.27
CA ASN A 787 -31.51 3.45 -15.23
C ASN A 787 -32.10 3.34 -16.64
N ILE A 788 -31.86 4.36 -17.45
CA ILE A 788 -32.49 4.53 -18.77
C ILE A 788 -31.44 4.33 -19.85
N ASP A 789 -31.76 3.46 -20.81
CA ASP A 789 -31.05 3.40 -22.09
C ASP A 789 -31.41 4.61 -22.94
N SER A 790 -30.60 5.68 -22.83
CA SER A 790 -30.80 6.94 -23.53
C SER A 790 -30.64 6.84 -25.05
N SER A 791 -30.10 5.73 -25.58
CA SER A 791 -29.94 5.53 -27.03
C SER A 791 -31.28 5.46 -27.78
N THR A 792 -32.37 5.16 -27.07
CA THR A 792 -33.73 5.04 -27.61
C THR A 792 -34.56 6.33 -27.54
N TYR A 793 -33.94 7.43 -27.09
CA TYR A 793 -34.57 8.73 -26.84
C TYR A 793 -33.77 9.88 -27.43
N THR A 794 -34.40 11.05 -27.55
CA THR A 794 -33.74 12.26 -28.06
C THR A 794 -32.88 12.89 -26.96
N PRO A 795 -31.55 13.03 -27.13
CA PRO A 795 -30.69 13.68 -26.14
C PRO A 795 -30.98 15.18 -26.03
N GLY A 796 -30.48 15.82 -24.97
CA GLY A 796 -30.69 17.24 -24.72
C GLY A 796 -31.37 17.50 -23.38
N THR A 797 -32.19 18.55 -23.37
CA THR A 797 -32.93 18.98 -22.18
C THR A 797 -34.23 18.18 -22.06
N TRP A 798 -34.25 17.25 -21.12
CA TRP A 798 -35.40 16.46 -20.75
C TRP A 798 -36.21 17.20 -19.70
N LYS A 799 -37.52 16.94 -19.66
CA LYS A 799 -38.40 17.51 -18.64
C LYS A 799 -38.77 16.43 -17.64
N VAL A 800 -38.53 16.70 -16.36
CA VAL A 800 -38.83 15.82 -15.26
C VAL A 800 -39.86 16.48 -14.36
N SER A 801 -40.87 15.73 -13.93
CA SER A 801 -41.79 16.15 -12.88
C SER A 801 -41.79 15.12 -11.77
N VAL A 802 -41.69 15.56 -10.52
CA VAL A 802 -41.72 14.70 -9.33
C VAL A 802 -42.59 15.29 -8.22
N SER A 803 -43.37 14.44 -7.55
CA SER A 803 -44.19 14.80 -6.38
C SER A 803 -43.88 13.92 -5.17
N THR A 804 -43.99 14.48 -3.98
CA THR A 804 -43.75 13.79 -2.69
C THR A 804 -44.99 13.79 -1.79
N SER A 805 -44.97 12.92 -0.78
CA SER A 805 -46.01 12.86 0.26
C SER A 805 -45.88 13.97 1.27
N SER A 806 -44.67 14.47 1.50
CA SER A 806 -44.37 15.64 2.32
C SER A 806 -42.97 16.17 1.98
N GLY A 807 -42.71 17.44 2.35
CA GLY A 807 -41.38 18.05 2.27
C GLY A 807 -40.80 18.20 0.86
N GLY A 808 -39.49 18.37 0.81
CA GLY A 808 -38.74 18.61 -0.42
C GLY A 808 -38.43 17.35 -1.22
N CYS A 809 -37.80 17.56 -2.37
CA CYS A 809 -37.26 16.53 -3.23
C CYS A 809 -35.91 16.93 -3.84
N GLN A 810 -35.08 15.95 -4.20
CA GLN A 810 -33.86 16.11 -4.98
C GLN A 810 -33.92 15.26 -6.24
N LEU A 811 -33.48 15.84 -7.35
CA LEU A 811 -33.23 15.17 -8.62
C LEU A 811 -31.73 15.25 -8.90
N SER A 812 -31.11 14.10 -9.11
CA SER A 812 -29.78 14.04 -9.73
C SER A 812 -29.80 13.16 -10.97
N VAL A 813 -29.05 13.58 -11.99
CA VAL A 813 -28.86 12.81 -13.21
C VAL A 813 -27.37 12.62 -13.42
N ARG A 814 -27.00 11.34 -13.53
CA ARG A 814 -25.63 10.94 -13.76
C ARG A 814 -25.53 10.04 -14.96
N GLN A 815 -24.37 10.09 -15.61
CA GLN A 815 -24.12 9.35 -16.83
C GLN A 815 -22.80 8.60 -16.74
N LYS A 816 -22.72 7.48 -17.47
CA LYS A 816 -21.45 6.86 -17.83
C LYS A 816 -20.98 7.48 -19.12
N SER A 817 -20.07 8.44 -19.03
CA SER A 817 -19.57 9.19 -20.18
C SER A 817 -18.11 8.83 -20.47
N ALA A 818 -17.75 8.74 -21.75
CA ALA A 818 -16.36 8.58 -22.17
C ALA A 818 -15.57 9.90 -22.05
N THR A 819 -16.26 11.03 -21.94
CA THR A 819 -15.66 12.36 -21.87
C THR A 819 -15.35 12.75 -20.43
N GLY A 820 -14.07 12.83 -20.09
CA GLY A 820 -13.61 13.31 -18.79
C GLY A 820 -13.36 14.82 -18.80
N VAL A 821 -13.65 15.51 -17.69
CA VAL A 821 -13.43 16.96 -17.54
C VAL A 821 -12.76 17.26 -16.20
N ILE A 822 -11.70 18.06 -16.26
CA ILE A 822 -10.99 18.57 -15.08
C ILE A 822 -10.80 20.08 -15.25
N LEU A 823 -11.07 20.81 -14.17
CA LEU A 823 -10.81 22.24 -14.08
C LEU A 823 -9.55 22.46 -13.23
N GLY A 824 -8.82 23.52 -13.53
CA GLY A 824 -7.79 24.04 -12.65
C GLY A 824 -7.76 25.55 -12.64
N PHE A 825 -6.91 26.14 -11.81
CA PHE A 825 -6.83 27.58 -11.59
C PHE A 825 -5.40 28.08 -11.67
N THR A 826 -5.20 29.18 -12.42
CA THR A 826 -3.88 29.78 -12.62
C THR A 826 -3.96 31.30 -12.78
N LYS A 827 -2.84 31.96 -12.50
CA LYS A 827 -2.69 33.42 -12.58
C LYS A 827 -2.32 33.93 -13.98
N THR A 828 -1.82 33.07 -14.86
CA THR A 828 -1.48 33.41 -16.25
C THR A 828 -2.04 32.39 -17.23
N ASN A 829 -2.22 32.78 -18.49
CA ASN A 829 -2.86 31.97 -19.51
C ASN A 829 -1.93 30.93 -20.19
N ASP A 830 -0.63 31.03 -19.96
CA ASP A 830 0.41 30.17 -20.55
C ASP A 830 0.83 29.00 -19.64
N LEU A 831 0.46 29.00 -18.36
CA LEU A 831 0.77 27.92 -17.43
C LEU A 831 -0.12 26.69 -17.66
N ASP A 832 0.48 25.50 -17.71
CA ASP A 832 -0.23 24.23 -17.80
C ASP A 832 -0.21 23.43 -16.48
N ILE A 833 0.70 23.79 -15.58
CA ILE A 833 0.71 23.35 -14.19
C ILE A 833 -0.21 24.29 -13.42
N VAL A 834 -1.32 23.76 -12.90
CA VAL A 834 -2.44 24.55 -12.36
C VAL A 834 -2.83 24.05 -10.98
N ASN A 835 -3.50 24.89 -10.19
CA ASN A 835 -4.09 24.48 -8.90
C ASN A 835 -5.38 23.69 -9.16
N SER A 836 -5.64 22.67 -8.35
CA SER A 836 -6.84 21.85 -8.48
C SER A 836 -8.03 22.42 -7.71
N GLN A 837 -7.78 23.29 -6.71
CA GLN A 837 -8.76 24.03 -5.93
C GLN A 837 -8.67 25.53 -6.22
N ILE A 838 -9.64 26.27 -5.70
CA ILE A 838 -9.69 27.73 -5.78
C ILE A 838 -8.70 28.32 -4.77
N PRO A 839 -7.60 28.96 -5.20
CA PRO A 839 -6.61 29.47 -4.26
C PRO A 839 -7.06 30.77 -3.58
N ILE A 840 -7.83 31.65 -4.23
CA ILE A 840 -8.11 33.02 -3.76
C ILE A 840 -8.70 33.09 -2.35
N GLN A 841 -9.34 32.02 -1.89
CA GLN A 841 -9.99 31.93 -0.58
C GLN A 841 -9.03 31.65 0.56
N ARG A 842 -7.76 31.38 0.27
CA ARG A 842 -6.71 31.40 1.28
C ARG A 842 -6.17 32.82 1.46
N SER A 843 -6.48 33.75 0.54
CA SER A 843 -5.96 35.12 0.58
C SER A 843 -6.69 35.98 1.62
N LEU A 844 -5.91 36.56 2.53
CA LEU A 844 -6.38 37.62 3.44
C LEU A 844 -6.63 38.95 2.71
N SER A 845 -6.16 39.12 1.47
CA SER A 845 -6.41 40.34 0.71
C SER A 845 -7.90 40.49 0.42
N SER A 846 -8.46 41.69 0.54
CA SER A 846 -9.85 41.97 0.12
C SER A 846 -10.05 41.92 -1.40
N ASP A 847 -8.97 41.94 -2.18
CA ASP A 847 -9.03 41.98 -3.64
C ASP A 847 -9.39 40.60 -4.22
N ASN A 848 -10.48 40.52 -4.98
CA ASN A 848 -10.79 39.35 -5.82
C ASN A 848 -9.97 39.38 -7.10
N SER A 849 -8.66 39.11 -6.95
CA SER A 849 -7.75 39.06 -8.09
C SER A 849 -8.27 38.07 -9.14
N PRO A 850 -8.52 38.51 -10.38
CA PRO A 850 -9.11 37.65 -11.40
C PRO A 850 -8.08 36.61 -11.89
N MET A 851 -8.56 35.42 -12.23
CA MET A 851 -7.74 34.25 -12.58
C MET A 851 -8.21 33.62 -13.89
N TYR A 852 -7.38 32.75 -14.46
CA TYR A 852 -7.75 31.89 -15.57
C TYR A 852 -8.15 30.52 -15.05
N VAL A 853 -9.07 29.87 -15.76
CA VAL A 853 -9.49 28.49 -15.49
C VAL A 853 -9.17 27.62 -16.70
N PRO A 854 -7.99 26.96 -16.71
CA PRO A 854 -7.67 25.93 -17.68
C PRO A 854 -8.56 24.71 -17.47
N ILE A 855 -8.99 24.12 -18.58
CA ILE A 855 -9.91 22.99 -18.60
C ILE A 855 -9.32 21.90 -19.47
N ARG A 856 -9.19 20.71 -18.90
CA ARG A 856 -8.82 19.49 -19.60
C ARG A 856 -10.10 18.75 -19.96
N ILE A 857 -10.34 18.57 -21.24
CA ILE A 857 -11.43 17.74 -21.77
C ILE A 857 -10.80 16.59 -22.53
N ARG A 858 -10.94 15.37 -22.00
CA ARG A 858 -10.56 14.16 -22.72
C ARG A 858 -11.70 13.74 -23.63
N GLN A 859 -11.55 13.97 -24.92
CA GLN A 859 -12.52 13.56 -25.93
C GLN A 859 -12.19 12.15 -26.44
N GLN A 860 -13.23 11.42 -26.87
CA GLN A 860 -13.04 10.24 -27.72
C GLN A 860 -12.47 10.71 -29.07
N LYS A 861 -11.53 9.94 -29.67
CA LYS A 861 -10.87 10.30 -30.94
C LYS A 861 -11.84 10.65 -32.09
N ASP A 862 -13.08 10.15 -32.03
CA ASP A 862 -14.11 10.35 -33.06
C ASP A 862 -14.90 11.68 -32.91
N LEU A 863 -14.59 12.52 -31.91
CA LEU A 863 -15.31 13.76 -31.60
C LEU A 863 -14.45 15.02 -31.80
N GLU A 864 -13.71 15.14 -32.92
CA GLU A 864 -13.13 16.44 -33.36
C GLU A 864 -14.22 17.41 -33.88
N ILE A 865 -15.33 17.52 -33.15
CA ILE A 865 -16.42 18.44 -33.48
C ILE A 865 -16.01 19.83 -33.01
N LYS A 866 -16.40 20.87 -33.76
CA LYS A 866 -16.26 22.25 -33.30
C LYS A 866 -17.25 22.47 -32.16
N LEU A 867 -16.75 22.62 -30.94
CA LEU A 867 -17.58 22.63 -29.74
C LEU A 867 -17.81 24.06 -29.21
N ASN A 868 -19.09 24.42 -29.10
CA ASN A 868 -19.52 25.66 -28.46
C ASN A 868 -19.63 25.42 -26.95
N TYR A 869 -18.51 25.62 -26.29
CA TYR A 869 -18.41 25.43 -24.86
C TYR A 869 -18.77 26.69 -24.08
N GLN A 870 -19.56 26.51 -23.03
CA GLN A 870 -19.91 27.54 -22.07
C GLN A 870 -19.61 27.04 -20.66
N LEU A 871 -19.00 27.90 -19.84
CA LEU A 871 -18.78 27.66 -18.43
C LEU A 871 -19.63 28.65 -17.64
N GLU A 872 -20.64 28.12 -16.96
CA GLU A 872 -21.48 28.87 -16.04
C GLU A 872 -21.00 28.65 -14.60
N ILE A 873 -20.85 29.74 -13.86
CA ILE A 873 -20.51 29.77 -12.44
C ILE A 873 -21.76 30.22 -11.69
N GLN A 874 -22.19 29.43 -10.71
CA GLN A 874 -23.31 29.78 -9.85
C GLN A 874 -22.88 29.82 -8.39
N LEU A 875 -23.47 30.75 -7.64
CA LEU A 875 -23.37 30.82 -6.19
C LEU A 875 -24.42 29.91 -5.58
N VAL A 876 -24.02 29.07 -4.64
CA VAL A 876 -24.92 28.14 -3.96
C VAL A 876 -25.04 28.58 -2.51
N ASP A 877 -26.27 28.85 -2.08
CA ASP A 877 -26.59 29.07 -0.67
C ASP A 877 -26.71 27.69 0.02
N THR A 878 -25.89 27.44 1.04
CA THR A 878 -25.92 26.17 1.79
C THR A 878 -27.21 25.97 2.56
N SER A 879 -27.98 27.04 2.80
CA SER A 879 -29.31 27.00 3.38
C SER A 879 -30.43 26.81 2.33
N ARG A 880 -30.15 27.06 1.05
CA ARG A 880 -31.10 27.04 -0.09
C ARG A 880 -30.46 26.52 -1.39
N TYR A 881 -30.20 25.21 -1.45
CA TYR A 881 -29.65 24.54 -2.65
C TYR A 881 -30.57 24.58 -3.87
N ASP A 882 -31.84 24.93 -3.69
CA ASP A 882 -32.85 25.01 -4.75
C ASP A 882 -32.80 26.33 -5.55
N GLN A 883 -32.06 27.33 -5.07
CA GLN A 883 -31.97 28.65 -5.68
C GLN A 883 -30.53 29.08 -5.96
N PRO A 884 -29.74 28.32 -6.75
CA PRO A 884 -28.43 28.79 -7.15
C PRO A 884 -28.54 30.08 -7.99
N ILE A 885 -27.67 31.05 -7.71
CA ILE A 885 -27.66 32.33 -8.42
C ILE A 885 -26.57 32.28 -9.48
N SER A 886 -26.94 32.42 -10.76
CA SER A 886 -25.96 32.59 -11.83
C SER A 886 -25.09 33.83 -11.56
N TYR A 887 -23.80 33.61 -11.36
CA TYR A 887 -22.81 34.65 -11.12
C TYR A 887 -22.21 35.16 -12.42
N GLN A 888 -21.77 34.22 -13.26
CA GLN A 888 -21.09 34.53 -14.51
C GLN A 888 -21.25 33.38 -15.49
N ASN A 889 -21.50 33.71 -16.75
CA ASN A 889 -21.40 32.76 -17.85
C ASN A 889 -20.29 33.25 -18.79
N THR A 890 -19.35 32.37 -19.11
CA THR A 890 -18.20 32.70 -19.93
C THR A 890 -17.99 31.67 -21.03
N THR A 891 -17.45 32.13 -22.15
CA THR A 891 -16.98 31.22 -23.21
C THR A 891 -15.62 30.67 -22.82
N ILE A 892 -15.26 29.51 -23.36
CA ILE A 892 -13.92 28.96 -23.22
C ILE A 892 -13.21 28.97 -24.58
N LEU A 893 -11.90 29.17 -24.52
CA LEU A 893 -11.02 29.32 -25.65
C LEU A 893 -10.18 28.05 -25.78
N SER A 894 -9.91 27.61 -27.00
CA SER A 894 -8.97 26.51 -27.24
C SER A 894 -7.52 26.99 -27.03
N ARG A 895 -6.70 26.12 -26.48
CA ARG A 895 -5.24 26.29 -26.39
C ARG A 895 -4.55 25.40 -27.40
N ASP A 896 -3.25 25.63 -27.61
CA ASP A 896 -2.43 24.78 -28.45
C ASP A 896 -2.33 23.36 -27.87
N SER A 897 -2.99 22.40 -28.51
CA SER A 897 -2.99 20.99 -28.07
C SER A 897 -1.63 20.31 -28.21
N SER A 898 -0.67 20.91 -28.92
CA SER A 898 0.70 20.37 -29.05
C SER A 898 1.59 20.72 -27.87
N THR A 899 1.28 21.79 -27.13
CA THR A 899 2.09 22.26 -25.99
C THR A 899 1.33 22.30 -24.67
N CYS A 900 -0.01 22.40 -24.69
CA CYS A 900 -0.87 22.48 -23.51
C CYS A 900 -1.70 21.21 -23.33
N SER A 901 -1.59 20.58 -22.16
CA SER A 901 -2.37 19.40 -21.77
C SER A 901 -3.81 19.81 -21.47
N TYR A 902 -3.99 20.90 -20.72
CA TYR A 902 -5.29 21.55 -20.57
C TYR A 902 -5.60 22.23 -21.90
N ASN A 903 -6.48 21.61 -22.70
CA ASN A 903 -6.76 21.98 -24.09
C ASN A 903 -7.71 23.18 -24.24
N TYR A 904 -8.30 23.65 -23.14
CA TYR A 904 -9.15 24.83 -23.12
C TYR A 904 -8.81 25.73 -21.93
N ILE A 905 -9.24 26.99 -22.01
CA ILE A 905 -9.06 27.99 -20.96
C ILE A 905 -10.16 29.04 -21.01
N THR A 906 -10.57 29.59 -19.87
CA THR A 906 -11.43 30.77 -19.83
C THR A 906 -10.64 32.04 -20.16
N PRO A 907 -11.30 33.14 -20.56
CA PRO A 907 -10.79 34.49 -20.28
C PRO A 907 -10.50 34.67 -18.79
N GLN A 908 -9.82 35.75 -18.42
CA GLN A 908 -9.63 36.08 -17.01
C GLN A 908 -11.00 36.34 -16.37
N ILE A 909 -11.31 35.64 -15.28
CA ILE A 909 -12.58 35.73 -14.56
C ILE A 909 -12.35 36.08 -13.10
N THR A 910 -13.27 36.84 -12.53
CA THR A 910 -13.27 37.13 -11.10
C THR A 910 -13.87 35.93 -10.38
N ILE A 911 -13.12 35.31 -9.47
CA ILE A 911 -13.64 34.20 -8.68
C ILE A 911 -14.58 34.76 -7.60
N PRO A 912 -15.84 34.31 -7.52
CA PRO A 912 -16.75 34.77 -6.48
C PRO A 912 -16.32 34.26 -5.09
N ARG A 913 -16.46 35.09 -4.05
CA ARG A 913 -16.36 34.67 -2.65
C ARG A 913 -17.72 34.16 -2.19
N ASN A 914 -17.88 32.85 -2.22
CA ASN A 914 -19.08 32.19 -1.72
C ASN A 914 -18.70 30.78 -1.26
N ASP A 915 -19.17 30.37 -0.08
CA ASP A 915 -18.79 29.11 0.59
C ASP A 915 -18.89 27.90 -0.35
N VAL A 916 -19.93 27.85 -1.19
CA VAL A 916 -20.11 26.81 -2.19
C VAL A 916 -20.40 27.42 -3.56
N THR A 917 -19.64 27.01 -4.57
CA THR A 917 -19.88 27.43 -5.96
C THR A 917 -20.02 26.21 -6.86
N SER A 918 -20.95 26.26 -7.80
CA SER A 918 -21.08 25.25 -8.85
C SER A 918 -20.52 25.79 -10.16
N TRP A 919 -19.76 24.95 -10.84
CA TRP A 919 -19.08 25.24 -12.10
C TRP A 919 -19.58 24.26 -13.14
N ILE A 920 -20.29 24.79 -14.12
CA ILE A 920 -21.11 24.01 -15.04
C ILE A 920 -20.59 24.22 -16.46
N LEU A 921 -19.82 23.24 -16.94
CA LEU A 921 -19.37 23.21 -18.33
C LEU A 921 -20.44 22.56 -19.19
N THR A 922 -20.84 23.22 -20.27
CA THR A 922 -21.84 22.70 -21.22
C THR A 922 -21.34 22.85 -22.66
N SER A 923 -21.60 21.85 -23.51
CA SER A 923 -21.28 21.89 -24.92
C SER A 923 -22.38 21.25 -25.77
N TYR A 924 -22.56 21.84 -26.94
CA TYR A 924 -23.45 21.34 -28.00
C TYR A 924 -22.65 21.04 -29.27
N ASP A 925 -23.15 20.10 -30.08
CA ASP A 925 -22.68 19.88 -31.45
C ASP A 925 -23.33 20.89 -32.43
N ASP A 926 -22.95 20.85 -33.71
CA ASP A 926 -23.49 21.73 -34.76
C ASP A 926 -24.99 21.52 -35.02
N GLU A 927 -25.54 20.38 -34.61
CA GLU A 927 -26.96 20.04 -34.66
C GLU A 927 -27.71 20.51 -33.38
N ASN A 928 -27.06 21.24 -32.48
CA ASN A 928 -27.55 21.67 -31.17
C ASN A 928 -27.88 20.52 -30.19
N ASN A 929 -27.38 19.31 -30.42
CA ASN A 929 -27.53 18.25 -29.45
C ASN A 929 -26.57 18.47 -28.27
N LEU A 930 -27.05 18.21 -27.06
CA LEU A 930 -26.20 18.22 -25.87
C LEU A 930 -25.22 17.04 -25.93
N ILE A 931 -23.93 17.34 -25.91
CA ILE A 931 -22.88 16.31 -25.96
C ILE A 931 -21.98 16.29 -24.73
N LEU A 932 -21.95 17.38 -23.97
CA LEU A 932 -21.19 17.48 -22.73
C LEU A 932 -21.93 18.38 -21.75
N ARG A 933 -22.14 17.88 -20.53
CA ARG A 933 -22.46 18.71 -19.38
C ARG A 933 -21.76 18.19 -18.12
N ARG A 934 -21.01 19.03 -17.43
CA ARG A 934 -20.31 18.65 -16.18
C ARG A 934 -20.53 19.70 -15.12
N ILE A 935 -21.06 19.28 -13.99
CA ILE A 935 -21.20 20.07 -12.78
C ILE A 935 -20.04 19.72 -11.85
N VAL A 936 -19.30 20.72 -11.37
CA VAL A 936 -18.25 20.56 -10.35
C VAL A 936 -18.49 21.55 -9.23
N TYR A 937 -18.48 21.09 -7.98
CA TYR A 937 -18.61 21.96 -6.81
C TYR A 937 -17.24 22.31 -6.25
N TYR A 938 -17.08 23.58 -5.88
CA TYR A 938 -15.94 24.08 -5.13
C TYR A 938 -16.42 24.67 -3.82
N TYR A 939 -15.89 24.14 -2.72
CA TYR A 939 -15.99 24.76 -1.41
C TYR A 939 -14.90 25.79 -1.23
N GLN A 940 -15.20 26.81 -0.44
CA GLN A 940 -14.39 27.98 -0.21
C GLN A 940 -14.40 28.29 1.30
N HIS A 941 -13.23 28.31 1.93
CA HIS A 941 -13.10 28.75 3.32
C HIS A 941 -13.53 30.23 3.45
N SER A 942 -14.52 30.47 4.31
CA SER A 942 -15.06 31.80 4.58
C SER A 942 -15.26 31.96 6.09
N PRO A 943 -14.48 32.81 6.78
CA PRO A 943 -13.42 33.66 6.23
C PRO A 943 -12.22 32.84 5.71
N ALA A 944 -11.32 33.52 4.99
CA ALA A 944 -10.12 32.92 4.46
C ALA A 944 -9.28 32.24 5.56
N ASP A 945 -8.79 31.04 5.27
CA ASP A 945 -7.97 30.25 6.19
C ASP A 945 -6.60 29.98 5.60
N THR A 946 -5.55 30.60 6.16
CA THR A 946 -4.17 30.39 5.74
C THR A 946 -3.55 29.15 6.38
N SER A 947 -4.15 28.59 7.44
CA SER A 947 -3.60 27.44 8.18
C SER A 947 -3.58 26.15 7.36
N VAL A 948 -4.39 26.08 6.29
CA VAL A 948 -4.36 24.97 5.32
C VAL A 948 -3.04 24.90 4.54
N CYS A 949 -2.30 26.01 4.44
CA CYS A 949 -0.98 26.06 3.80
C CYS A 949 0.10 25.66 4.79
N HIS A 950 0.99 24.76 4.39
CA HIS A 950 2.23 24.54 5.13
C HIS A 950 3.06 25.84 5.14
N GLY A 951 3.36 26.36 6.33
CA GLY A 951 4.03 27.66 6.53
C GLY A 951 3.08 28.86 6.65
N GLU A 952 1.77 28.66 6.52
CA GLU A 952 0.72 29.68 6.75
C GLU A 952 0.84 30.96 5.91
N GLN A 953 1.58 30.92 4.79
CA GLN A 953 1.79 32.05 3.89
C GLN A 953 1.08 31.84 2.55
N VAL A 954 0.52 32.93 2.03
CA VAL A 954 -0.21 32.95 0.75
C VAL A 954 0.13 34.19 -0.06
N ASP A 955 0.06 34.09 -1.38
CA ASP A 955 0.16 35.25 -2.28
C ASP A 955 -1.20 35.99 -2.42
N LYS A 956 -1.23 37.08 -3.20
CA LYS A 956 -2.46 37.87 -3.44
C LYS A 956 -3.57 37.11 -4.19
N TYR A 957 -3.25 35.97 -4.81
CA TYR A 957 -4.20 35.07 -5.44
C TYR A 957 -4.60 33.93 -4.49
N GLY A 958 -4.13 33.97 -3.23
CA GLY A 958 -4.31 32.93 -2.23
C GLY A 958 -3.58 31.62 -2.56
N GLN A 959 -2.58 31.63 -3.44
CA GLN A 959 -1.73 30.46 -3.64
C GLN A 959 -0.79 30.33 -2.43
N CYS A 960 -0.64 29.11 -1.88
CA CYS A 960 0.30 28.90 -0.78
C CYS A 960 1.74 29.24 -1.22
N VAL A 961 2.47 29.96 -0.38
CA VAL A 961 3.90 30.24 -0.56
C VAL A 961 4.67 29.18 0.19
N CYS A 962 5.29 28.26 -0.55
CA CYS A 962 5.91 27.10 0.08
C CYS A 962 7.21 27.45 0.80
N PRO A 963 7.43 26.91 2.00
CA PRO A 963 8.73 26.93 2.65
C PRO A 963 9.81 26.29 1.77
N GLU A 964 11.07 26.55 2.10
CA GLU A 964 12.20 25.93 1.42
C GLU A 964 12.05 24.40 1.42
N ARG A 965 12.27 23.76 0.27
CA ARG A 965 12.13 22.31 0.04
C ARG A 965 10.71 21.75 0.12
N TYR A 966 9.68 22.59 0.06
CA TYR A 966 8.30 22.15 -0.05
C TYR A 966 7.64 22.65 -1.34
N THR A 967 6.64 21.92 -1.81
CA THR A 967 5.89 22.18 -3.03
C THR A 967 4.46 21.62 -2.93
N GLY A 968 3.71 21.70 -4.03
CA GLY A 968 2.31 21.30 -4.09
C GLY A 968 1.35 22.43 -3.72
N GLU A 969 0.06 22.19 -3.94
CA GLU A 969 -0.99 23.20 -3.79
C GLU A 969 -1.13 23.74 -2.37
N TYR A 970 -0.79 22.92 -1.38
CA TYR A 970 -0.84 23.24 0.05
C TYR A 970 0.56 23.23 0.70
N CYS A 971 1.62 23.11 -0.10
CA CYS A 971 3.01 23.10 0.37
C CYS A 971 3.37 21.93 1.30
N TRP A 972 2.65 20.81 1.23
CA TRP A 972 2.94 19.61 2.02
C TRP A 972 3.82 18.59 1.29
N ASP A 973 4.04 18.76 -0.03
CA ASP A 973 4.89 17.86 -0.80
C ASP A 973 6.35 18.24 -0.63
N ARG A 974 7.24 17.27 -0.42
CA ARG A 974 8.67 17.53 -0.25
C ARG A 974 9.40 17.61 -1.58
N ILE A 975 10.41 18.48 -1.65
CA ILE A 975 11.37 18.55 -2.74
C ILE A 975 12.60 17.75 -2.32
N CYS A 976 12.80 16.60 -2.96
CA CYS A 976 13.94 15.73 -2.68
C CYS A 976 15.21 16.24 -3.35
N ALA A 977 16.36 15.92 -2.76
CA ALA A 977 17.67 16.18 -3.34
C ALA A 977 17.83 15.48 -4.70
N SER A 978 18.72 16.02 -5.54
CA SER A 978 18.96 15.51 -6.89
C SER A 978 19.30 14.02 -6.88
N GLY A 979 18.57 13.23 -7.68
CA GLY A 979 18.72 11.77 -7.76
C GLY A 979 17.80 10.97 -6.81
N ALA A 980 17.22 11.61 -5.79
CA ALA A 980 16.20 11.00 -4.95
C ALA A 980 14.82 11.03 -5.62
N THR A 981 13.94 10.10 -5.23
CA THR A 981 12.58 9.99 -5.77
C THR A 981 11.56 10.30 -4.68
N LEU A 982 10.66 11.25 -4.92
CA LEU A 982 9.51 11.48 -4.04
C LEU A 982 8.54 10.29 -4.13
N SER A 983 8.30 9.62 -3.01
CA SER A 983 7.40 8.47 -2.88
C SER A 983 6.39 8.74 -1.77
N TYR A 984 5.15 9.03 -2.15
CA TYR A 984 4.01 9.20 -1.23
C TYR A 984 4.30 10.09 0.00
N GLY A 985 4.84 11.29 -0.27
CA GLY A 985 5.14 12.31 0.75
C GLY A 985 6.53 12.19 1.40
N ILE A 986 7.33 11.19 1.04
CA ILE A 986 8.69 10.99 1.57
C ILE A 986 9.72 10.88 0.45
N CYS A 987 10.92 11.38 0.69
CA CYS A 987 12.03 11.22 -0.23
C CYS A 987 12.69 9.84 -0.08
N SER A 988 12.67 9.06 -1.16
CA SER A 988 13.45 7.83 -1.26
C SER A 988 14.86 8.15 -1.74
N CYS A 989 15.83 8.02 -0.84
CA CYS A 989 17.21 8.37 -1.12
C CYS A 989 17.92 7.33 -2.00
N SER A 990 18.81 7.83 -2.86
CA SER A 990 19.81 7.02 -3.55
C SER A 990 20.89 6.55 -2.57
N SER A 991 21.60 5.47 -2.93
CA SER A 991 22.73 4.97 -2.12
C SER A 991 23.76 6.09 -1.86
N GLY A 992 24.23 6.18 -0.61
CA GLY A 992 25.17 7.20 -0.12
C GLY A 992 24.52 8.48 0.42
N PHE A 993 23.20 8.67 0.24
CA PHE A 993 22.47 9.86 0.70
C PHE A 993 21.38 9.49 1.72
N TYR A 994 21.12 10.40 2.67
CA TYR A 994 20.10 10.25 3.72
C TYR A 994 19.55 11.61 4.19
N GLY A 995 18.62 11.59 5.14
CA GLY A 995 17.90 12.77 5.64
C GLY A 995 16.49 12.89 5.05
N ASP A 996 15.68 13.78 5.62
CA ASP A 996 14.26 13.93 5.30
C ASP A 996 14.00 14.30 3.83
N PHE A 997 15.01 14.92 3.19
CA PHE A 997 15.01 15.29 1.79
C PHE A 997 16.18 14.66 1.01
N CYS A 998 16.88 13.68 1.59
CA CYS A 998 18.08 13.05 1.02
C CYS A 998 19.26 14.00 0.81
N GLU A 999 19.37 15.04 1.63
CA GLU A 999 20.38 16.10 1.51
C GLU A 999 21.71 15.82 2.19
N LEU A 1000 21.76 14.83 3.08
CA LEU A 1000 22.95 14.48 3.85
C LEU A 1000 23.71 13.40 3.09
N GLU A 1001 24.98 13.66 2.81
CA GLU A 1001 25.91 12.69 2.22
C GLU A 1001 26.68 11.97 3.32
N LEU A 1002 26.83 10.65 3.20
CA LEU A 1002 27.59 9.85 4.15
C LEU A 1002 29.10 10.00 3.95
N LEU A 1003 29.71 10.80 4.83
CA LEU A 1003 31.17 10.94 4.95
C LEU A 1003 31.65 10.07 6.11
N MET A 1004 32.03 8.81 5.86
CA MET A 1004 32.73 8.01 6.87
C MET A 1004 34.24 8.29 6.76
N PRO A 1005 35.00 8.26 7.88
CA PRO A 1005 36.45 8.37 7.82
C PRO A 1005 36.98 7.22 6.96
N ASN A 1006 37.77 7.54 5.93
CA ASN A 1006 38.37 6.57 5.01
C ASN A 1006 38.70 5.27 5.75
N ALA A 1007 37.93 4.21 5.46
CA ALA A 1007 38.45 2.85 5.57
C ALA A 1007 39.81 2.92 4.92
N THR A 1008 40.85 2.61 5.69
CA THR A 1008 42.24 2.89 5.32
C THR A 1008 42.43 2.34 3.92
N THR A 1009 42.37 3.21 2.92
CA THR A 1009 42.96 2.93 1.63
C THR A 1009 44.39 2.71 2.03
N THR A 1010 44.79 1.44 2.10
CA THR A 1010 46.16 1.05 1.93
C THR A 1010 46.54 1.77 0.65
N SER A 1011 47.14 2.93 0.84
CA SER A 1011 47.73 3.68 -0.23
C SER A 1011 48.71 2.69 -0.81
N LEU A 1012 48.43 2.25 -2.03
CA LEU A 1012 49.45 1.65 -2.86
C LEU A 1012 50.61 2.63 -2.77
N ILE A 1013 51.67 2.21 -2.07
CA ILE A 1013 52.86 2.98 -1.85
C ILE A 1013 53.28 3.46 -3.24
N PRO A 1014 53.31 4.78 -3.52
CA PRO A 1014 53.89 5.24 -4.76
C PRO A 1014 55.34 4.80 -4.75
N GLU A 1015 55.75 4.01 -5.74
CA GLU A 1015 57.13 3.60 -5.91
C GLU A 1015 58.04 4.82 -5.77
N THR A 1016 58.77 4.88 -4.67
CA THR A 1016 59.81 5.87 -4.46
C THR A 1016 60.92 5.53 -5.42
N THR A 1017 60.96 6.20 -6.57
CA THR A 1017 62.09 6.17 -7.49
C THR A 1017 63.35 6.57 -6.71
N THR A 1018 64.20 5.57 -6.44
CA THR A 1018 65.53 5.78 -5.87
C THR A 1018 66.40 6.46 -6.91
N LYS A 1019 66.58 7.78 -6.74
CA LYS A 1019 67.75 8.49 -7.27
C LYS A 1019 68.95 8.13 -6.41
N THR A 1020 69.78 7.23 -6.88
CA THR A 1020 71.15 7.10 -6.40
C THR A 1020 72.10 7.01 -7.59
N GLY A 1021 73.10 7.89 -7.56
CA GLY A 1021 74.40 7.62 -8.16
C GLY A 1021 74.69 8.30 -9.49
N SER A 1022 75.13 9.56 -9.42
CA SER A 1022 76.01 10.13 -10.42
C SER A 1022 77.29 9.32 -10.56
N ASN A 1023 77.80 9.27 -11.79
CA ASN A 1023 79.17 8.98 -12.20
C ASN A 1023 79.62 7.51 -12.09
N ILE A 1024 79.80 6.85 -13.24
CA ILE A 1024 81.10 6.75 -13.93
C ILE A 1024 80.87 6.11 -15.32
N ALA A 1025 81.10 6.95 -16.34
CA ALA A 1025 81.89 6.69 -17.55
C ALA A 1025 81.86 5.32 -18.27
N ARG A 1026 81.58 5.43 -19.58
CA ARG A 1026 82.07 4.61 -20.72
C ARG A 1026 81.45 3.20 -20.90
N LEU A 1027 80.74 3.00 -21.99
CA LEU A 1027 81.35 2.60 -23.28
C LEU A 1027 80.31 2.69 -24.40
N SER A 1028 80.63 3.47 -25.41
CA SER A 1028 79.96 3.48 -26.70
C SER A 1028 80.26 2.16 -27.42
N VAL A 1029 79.23 1.38 -27.77
CA VAL A 1029 79.30 0.44 -28.89
C VAL A 1029 78.04 0.63 -29.71
N ILE A 1030 78.24 1.37 -30.80
CA ILE A 1030 77.34 1.49 -31.94
C ILE A 1030 77.31 0.11 -32.63
N ILE A 1031 76.15 -0.53 -32.71
CA ILE A 1031 75.88 -1.54 -33.74
C ILE A 1031 74.66 -1.06 -34.53
N PHE A 1032 74.97 -0.52 -35.71
CA PHE A 1032 74.09 -0.37 -36.84
C PHE A 1032 73.77 -1.73 -37.44
N ILE A 1033 72.50 -2.13 -37.51
CA ILE A 1033 71.86 -2.98 -38.56
C ILE A 1033 70.37 -2.62 -38.47
N LEU A 1034 69.75 -1.74 -39.28
CA LEU A 1034 69.54 -1.75 -40.73
C LEU A 1034 69.02 -3.08 -41.27
N MET A 1035 67.70 -3.25 -41.26
CA MET A 1035 66.98 -4.07 -42.25
C MET A 1035 65.61 -3.44 -42.52
N SER A 1036 65.66 -2.53 -43.48
CA SER A 1036 64.61 -2.25 -44.44
C SER A 1036 64.44 -3.45 -45.40
N PHE A 1037 63.20 -3.67 -45.85
CA PHE A 1037 62.74 -4.25 -47.13
C PHE A 1037 61.97 -5.60 -47.14
N TYR A 1038 60.98 -5.59 -48.04
CA TYR A 1038 60.18 -6.66 -48.65
C TYR A 1038 59.04 -7.23 -47.76
N TYR A 1039 57.75 -7.02 -48.04
CA TYR A 1039 57.03 -6.84 -49.32
C TYR A 1039 55.97 -5.73 -49.26
#